data_AF-A0A3B4X4A2-F1
#
_entry.id   AF-A0A3B4X4A2-F1
#
_cell.length_a   1.000
_cell.length_b   1.000
_cell.length_c   1.000
_cell.angle_alpha   90.00
_cell.angle_beta   90.00
_cell.angle_gamma   90.00
#
_symmetry.space_group_name_H-M   'P 1'
#
loop_
_entity.id
_entity.type
_entity.pdbx_description
1 polymer ?
#
loop_
_entity_poly.entity_id
_entity_poly.type
_entity_poly.pdbx_seq_one_letter_code
_entity_poly.pdbx_strand_id
1 'polypeptide(L)'
;MSGAHEQNRKRRPPKMFLISADVKVQDQLEGTIRLQRGFICQEQDLSKSRGDYLWVKVLDNGTMVKLERKFLQEVPSDLSGLLEPVSDLDARLKLLTNPRKLQQLASLPLDTPLWVHMGQQGELAEAELKYIGPLTRGSSPVYFGVQLKGSAAGKGVSNGSYKGQRLFTCPEACALFLPVSDISYRHWSRNGSDPQDFHQHRPSSPPQPQRVCFPLDDIVYSGEARFCDLLPGRPSTGMYVGILLDDPVGNWDGHYKEEKLCHIPSQPYGLLLPITKVSSGTASVYTTKPHSSPPPVTKSGPTSPSALTPKVALLPPSRPALKPPPLPPPKPTQKPLHAPPLPPLKPRSPTSPTAAEQLQNTNGVHGPLSPLRSPDNPRAAGENGEAGLEGELEVGSMVEVNDPPLFGVICWIGRISGIPEPVAGIELDQELSAGTDGSYLGERHFRCPANKGLFVKLRNCRRDSRFPAPETPVNQVERCNSIAFAEWGSERVEEHTPPVDGDEARELYHGWKRGIQGHLNSCYLDATLFSLFSCCSSADWVLFWPSDPDTDQNSSQAQDLLRCEIVNPLRRYGYVCASKTMALRRLLEAANSDMGFTNQEKDPEEFLNKLFQLLRVEPLLKIRSMTQEPQECHLYQLFPPTLAPSPYSPLPQSPLDSPIPLSSPSSNRMRVASVQALLESSFLHAGLKFVEAPSCLLLLMPRFGKDFKMFDAILPTLSLDITDLLDDTLRQCSICQAVAEWECLQCYEDLDIMPGRLKQYCPTCNTQVHSHRKRTSHSPVKVRIPKGPWTGPLHCTRQRMSLFAVTCIETSHYVSFIKHGPLPTDWLFFDSMADREGGENGFNVPRVKACPEVGRYLSLSEEELSRVDAASLQEPARRLLCDSYMCLYHSPELSLYK
;
A
#
# COMPACT_ATOMS: atom_id res chain seq x y z
N MET A 1 -41.39 -13.49 34.42
CA MET A 1 -41.74 -12.23 33.73
C MET A 1 -41.35 -11.06 34.62
N SER A 2 -40.56 -10.11 34.12
CA SER A 2 -40.56 -8.70 34.52
C SER A 2 -39.63 -7.95 33.58
N GLY A 3 -40.19 -7.34 32.52
CA GLY A 3 -39.40 -6.60 31.53
C GLY A 3 -39.25 -5.14 31.96
N ALA A 4 -38.05 -4.72 32.32
CA ALA A 4 -37.77 -3.30 32.52
C ALA A 4 -37.63 -2.61 31.15
N HIS A 5 -38.39 -1.53 30.93
CA HIS A 5 -38.29 -0.74 29.70
C HIS A 5 -36.93 -0.03 29.61
N GLU A 6 -36.04 -0.48 28.72
CA GLU A 6 -34.97 0.38 28.23
C GLU A 6 -35.58 1.52 27.42
N GLN A 7 -35.45 2.75 27.94
CA GLN A 7 -35.86 3.94 27.22
C GLN A 7 -34.92 4.16 26.04
N ASN A 8 -35.46 4.09 24.83
CA ASN A 8 -34.72 4.26 23.57
C ASN A 8 -34.21 5.70 23.39
N ARG A 9 -33.13 6.03 24.12
CA ARG A 9 -32.40 7.30 23.98
C ARG A 9 -31.71 7.32 22.63
N LYS A 10 -32.31 8.05 21.68
CA LYS A 10 -31.62 8.52 20.47
C LYS A 10 -30.30 9.20 20.88
N ARG A 11 -29.18 8.49 20.74
CA ARG A 11 -27.84 9.08 20.91
C ARG A 11 -27.71 10.21 19.89
N ARG A 12 -27.12 11.34 20.30
CA ARG A 12 -26.74 12.38 19.34
C ARG A 12 -25.62 11.82 18.45
N PRO A 13 -25.54 12.21 17.17
CA PRO A 13 -24.33 11.92 16.39
C PRO A 13 -23.13 12.57 17.09
N PRO A 14 -21.95 11.92 17.13
CA PRO A 14 -20.76 12.50 17.72
C PRO A 14 -20.34 13.76 16.96
N LYS A 15 -19.86 14.79 17.67
CA LYS A 15 -19.33 16.00 17.01
C LYS A 15 -18.07 15.67 16.21
N MET A 16 -17.88 16.41 15.13
CA MET A 16 -16.68 16.35 14.29
C MET A 16 -15.88 17.65 14.45
N PHE A 17 -14.56 17.58 14.38
CA PHE A 17 -13.65 18.72 14.54
C PHE A 17 -12.51 18.64 13.53
N LEU A 18 -11.94 19.78 13.12
CA LEU A 18 -10.59 19.85 12.54
C LEU A 18 -9.60 20.36 13.60
N ILE A 19 -8.37 19.87 13.55
CA ILE A 19 -7.26 20.39 14.35
C ILE A 19 -6.78 21.73 13.74
N SER A 20 -6.78 22.80 14.54
CA SER A 20 -6.58 24.18 14.04
C SER A 20 -5.12 24.64 13.97
N ALA A 21 -4.20 23.96 14.65
CA ALA A 21 -2.75 24.20 14.67
C ALA A 21 -2.01 22.87 14.95
N ASP A 22 -0.72 22.76 14.60
CA ASP A 22 0.05 21.55 14.90
C ASP A 22 0.18 21.33 16.43
N VAL A 23 -0.27 20.18 16.92
CA VAL A 23 -0.25 19.83 18.35
C VAL A 23 0.73 18.68 18.60
N LYS A 24 1.45 18.75 19.73
CA LYS A 24 2.17 17.61 20.31
C LYS A 24 1.41 17.16 21.54
N VAL A 25 0.88 15.95 21.51
CA VAL A 25 0.24 15.29 22.65
C VAL A 25 1.24 14.32 23.25
N GLN A 26 1.37 14.32 24.58
CA GLN A 26 2.26 13.39 25.27
C GLN A 26 1.42 12.29 25.91
N ASP A 27 1.48 11.10 25.32
CA ASP A 27 0.85 9.89 25.82
C ASP A 27 1.84 9.08 26.69
N GLN A 28 1.29 8.23 27.58
CA GLN A 28 2.06 7.44 28.54
C GLN A 28 2.59 6.10 27.98
N LEU A 29 2.11 5.68 26.80
CA LEU A 29 2.50 4.46 26.10
C LEU A 29 3.10 4.76 24.73
N GLU A 30 2.51 5.69 23.96
CA GLU A 30 2.95 6.04 22.60
C GLU A 30 3.97 7.20 22.54
N GLY A 31 4.23 7.88 23.66
CA GLY A 31 5.18 9.00 23.72
C GLY A 31 4.63 10.30 23.10
N THR A 32 5.42 10.99 22.26
CA THR A 32 5.03 12.31 21.71
C THR A 32 4.32 12.17 20.36
N ILE A 33 3.01 11.97 20.41
CA ILE A 33 2.11 11.95 19.25
C ILE A 33 2.10 13.35 18.62
N ARG A 34 2.42 13.44 17.32
CA ARG A 34 2.32 14.69 16.54
C ARG A 34 1.04 14.67 15.73
N LEU A 35 0.20 15.69 15.90
CA LEU A 35 -1.06 15.85 15.19
C LEU A 35 -0.99 17.11 14.34
N GLN A 36 -1.24 16.99 13.04
CA GLN A 36 -1.10 18.10 12.11
C GLN A 36 -2.38 18.94 12.05
N ARG A 37 -2.18 20.24 11.82
CA ARG A 37 -3.23 21.18 11.45
C ARG A 37 -3.98 20.64 10.22
N GLY A 38 -5.29 20.45 10.35
CA GLY A 38 -6.17 19.92 9.31
C GLY A 38 -6.58 18.45 9.47
N PHE A 39 -6.00 17.70 10.41
CA PHE A 39 -6.54 16.39 10.80
C PHE A 39 -8.00 16.51 11.27
N ILE A 40 -8.84 15.55 10.89
CA ILE A 40 -10.26 15.45 11.25
C ILE A 40 -10.46 14.46 12.39
N CYS A 41 -11.25 14.86 13.38
CA CYS A 41 -11.41 14.16 14.65
C CYS A 41 -12.89 13.99 15.01
N GLN A 42 -13.23 12.87 15.65
CA GLN A 42 -14.57 12.55 16.14
C GLN A 42 -14.62 12.54 17.67
N GLU A 43 -15.61 13.21 18.25
CA GLU A 43 -15.89 13.22 19.70
C GLU A 43 -16.17 11.81 20.22
N GLN A 44 -15.56 11.43 21.35
CA GLN A 44 -15.82 10.18 22.03
C GLN A 44 -16.47 10.45 23.40
N ASP A 45 -17.65 9.85 23.62
CA ASP A 45 -18.59 10.18 24.72
C ASP A 45 -18.16 9.56 26.07
N LEU A 46 -16.85 9.62 26.36
CA LEU A 46 -16.19 9.07 27.54
C LEU A 46 -16.38 10.00 28.75
N SER A 47 -17.60 9.94 29.31
CA SER A 47 -18.09 10.67 30.49
C SER A 47 -18.32 12.18 30.30
N LYS A 48 -19.01 12.81 31.27
CA LYS A 48 -19.38 14.24 31.25
C LYS A 48 -18.16 15.15 31.47
N SER A 49 -17.40 15.38 30.41
CA SER A 49 -16.19 16.21 30.36
C SER A 49 -16.46 17.72 30.53
N ARG A 50 -16.82 18.14 31.75
CA ARG A 50 -16.73 19.55 32.18
C ARG A 50 -15.25 19.95 32.31
N GLY A 51 -14.72 20.54 31.25
CA GLY A 51 -13.37 21.12 31.21
C GLY A 51 -12.94 21.48 29.80
N ASP A 52 -11.79 22.15 29.71
CA ASP A 52 -11.21 22.65 28.45
C ASP A 52 -10.63 21.55 27.55
N TYR A 53 -10.71 20.29 27.97
CA TYR A 53 -10.20 19.13 27.24
C TYR A 53 -11.34 18.22 26.75
N LEU A 54 -11.12 17.58 25.60
CA LEU A 54 -12.03 16.62 24.99
C LEU A 54 -11.26 15.37 24.55
N TRP A 55 -11.88 14.19 24.73
CA TRP A 55 -11.41 12.94 24.12
C TRP A 55 -11.93 12.86 22.69
N VAL A 56 -11.02 12.68 21.73
CA VAL A 56 -11.35 12.52 20.32
C VAL A 56 -10.59 11.34 19.71
N LYS A 57 -11.23 10.66 18.77
CA LYS A 57 -10.56 9.78 17.82
C LYS A 57 -10.14 10.61 16.61
N VAL A 58 -8.84 10.67 16.32
CA VAL A 58 -8.34 11.24 15.06
C VAL A 58 -8.63 10.22 13.96
N LEU A 59 -9.26 10.63 12.86
CA LEU A 59 -9.64 9.68 11.80
C LEU A 59 -8.51 9.45 10.80
N ASP A 60 -7.66 10.45 10.53
CA ASP A 60 -6.56 10.34 9.57
C ASP A 60 -5.49 9.29 9.94
N ASN A 61 -5.27 9.05 11.24
CA ASN A 61 -4.30 8.07 11.74
C ASN A 61 -4.87 7.08 12.77
N GLY A 62 -6.17 7.16 13.09
CA GLY A 62 -6.88 6.29 14.02
C GLY A 62 -6.68 6.55 15.51
N THR A 63 -5.72 7.39 15.92
CA THR A 63 -5.27 7.54 17.31
C THR A 63 -6.33 8.14 18.24
N MET A 64 -6.38 7.65 19.49
CA MET A 64 -7.26 8.16 20.55
C MET A 64 -6.52 9.15 21.45
N VAL A 65 -6.91 10.43 21.43
CA VAL A 65 -6.17 11.50 22.11
C VAL A 65 -7.07 12.43 22.93
N LYS A 66 -6.49 13.05 23.96
CA LYS A 66 -7.14 14.06 24.78
C LYS A 66 -6.59 15.45 24.43
N LEU A 67 -7.38 16.25 23.71
CA LEU A 67 -6.98 17.56 23.19
C LEU A 67 -7.69 18.71 23.90
N GLU A 68 -7.02 19.86 24.02
CA GLU A 68 -7.68 21.10 24.43
C GLU A 68 -8.63 21.60 23.34
N ARG A 69 -9.84 22.03 23.72
CA ARG A 69 -10.89 22.54 22.84
C ARG A 69 -10.43 23.76 22.02
N LYS A 70 -9.43 24.52 22.48
CA LYS A 70 -8.81 25.63 21.73
C LYS A 70 -8.12 25.19 20.42
N PHE A 71 -7.70 23.93 20.34
CA PHE A 71 -7.12 23.33 19.14
C PHE A 71 -8.15 22.64 18.23
N LEU A 72 -9.43 22.60 18.63
CA LEU A 72 -10.50 21.88 17.93
C LEU A 72 -11.52 22.85 17.32
N GLN A 73 -11.48 23.00 16.00
CA GLN A 73 -12.47 23.76 15.24
C GLN A 73 -13.66 22.86 14.91
N GLU A 74 -14.85 23.13 15.47
CA GLU A 74 -16.04 22.31 15.23
C GLU A 74 -16.48 22.35 13.76
N VAL A 75 -16.73 21.16 13.20
CA VAL A 75 -17.18 20.95 11.82
C VAL A 75 -18.70 20.76 11.85
N PRO A 76 -19.50 21.54 11.10
CA PRO A 76 -20.93 21.33 10.97
C PRO A 76 -21.25 19.91 10.47
N SER A 77 -22.27 19.27 11.05
CA SER A 77 -22.60 17.86 10.79
C SER A 77 -23.11 17.58 9.36
N ASP A 78 -23.52 18.62 8.63
CA ASP A 78 -23.83 18.59 7.21
C ASP A 78 -22.58 18.63 6.30
N LEU A 79 -21.42 19.00 6.85
CA LEU A 79 -20.18 19.24 6.11
C LEU A 79 -19.07 18.22 6.40
N SER A 80 -19.16 17.45 7.50
CA SER A 80 -18.11 16.50 7.89
C SER A 80 -17.80 15.47 6.80
N GLY A 81 -18.83 14.86 6.21
CA GLY A 81 -18.67 13.88 5.13
C GLY A 81 -18.04 14.45 3.86
N LEU A 82 -18.15 15.76 3.60
CA LEU A 82 -17.51 16.42 2.45
C LEU A 82 -16.01 16.68 2.68
N LEU A 83 -15.57 16.77 3.94
CA LEU A 83 -14.18 17.03 4.33
C LEU A 83 -13.40 15.74 4.63
N GLU A 84 -14.09 14.68 5.08
CA GLU A 84 -13.53 13.36 5.36
C GLU A 84 -12.70 12.75 4.21
N PRO A 85 -13.11 12.82 2.91
CA PRO A 85 -12.31 12.27 1.80
C PRO A 85 -11.25 13.23 1.24
N VAL A 86 -11.08 14.44 1.78
CA VAL A 86 -10.08 15.41 1.29
C VAL A 86 -8.72 15.10 1.92
N SER A 87 -7.77 14.56 1.14
CA SER A 87 -6.44 14.17 1.64
C SER A 87 -5.49 15.35 1.90
N ASP A 88 -5.60 16.45 1.16
CA ASP A 88 -4.79 17.65 1.41
C ASP A 88 -5.35 18.42 2.63
N LEU A 89 -4.56 18.44 3.71
CA LEU A 89 -4.95 19.03 5.00
C LEU A 89 -5.21 20.55 4.90
N ASP A 90 -4.44 21.26 4.09
CA ASP A 90 -4.56 22.71 3.92
C ASP A 90 -5.76 23.04 3.02
N ALA A 91 -6.06 22.21 2.01
CA ALA A 91 -7.29 22.28 1.24
C ALA A 91 -8.52 22.02 2.14
N ARG A 92 -8.48 20.98 3.00
CA ARG A 92 -9.55 20.64 3.95
C ARG A 92 -9.89 21.82 4.88
N LEU A 93 -8.88 22.56 5.34
CA LEU A 93 -9.04 23.78 6.15
C LEU A 93 -9.57 24.98 5.34
N LYS A 94 -9.04 25.21 4.13
CA LYS A 94 -9.51 26.28 3.22
C LYS A 94 -10.98 26.08 2.84
N LEU A 95 -11.42 24.84 2.66
CA LEU A 95 -12.82 24.47 2.42
C LEU A 95 -13.72 24.84 3.60
N LEU A 96 -13.32 24.53 4.84
CA LEU A 96 -14.05 24.93 6.05
C LEU A 96 -14.06 26.46 6.29
N THR A 97 -13.14 27.20 5.67
CA THR A 97 -13.11 28.68 5.72
C THR A 97 -14.24 29.31 4.89
N ASN A 98 -14.83 28.58 3.95
CA ASN A 98 -16.02 29.03 3.19
C ASN A 98 -17.11 27.95 3.16
N PRO A 99 -17.82 27.72 4.29
CA PRO A 99 -18.84 26.67 4.39
C PRO A 99 -20.01 26.90 3.43
N ARG A 100 -20.32 28.15 3.06
CA ARG A 100 -21.35 28.46 2.06
C ARG A 100 -21.00 27.92 0.67
N LYS A 101 -19.73 28.04 0.24
CA LYS A 101 -19.27 27.42 -1.01
C LYS A 101 -19.35 25.88 -0.92
N LEU A 102 -19.04 25.30 0.23
CA LEU A 102 -19.14 23.85 0.44
C LEU A 102 -20.60 23.36 0.31
N GLN A 103 -21.54 24.05 0.96
CA GLN A 103 -22.98 23.78 0.85
C GLN A 103 -23.50 23.96 -0.58
N GLN A 104 -23.01 24.97 -1.31
CA GLN A 104 -23.34 25.17 -2.73
C GLN A 104 -22.82 24.03 -3.61
N LEU A 105 -21.59 23.54 -3.40
CA LEU A 105 -21.06 22.39 -4.13
C LEU A 105 -21.85 21.11 -3.82
N ALA A 106 -22.17 20.86 -2.55
CA ALA A 106 -22.96 19.70 -2.12
C ALA A 106 -24.44 19.72 -2.54
N SER A 107 -24.95 20.86 -3.01
CA SER A 107 -26.33 21.03 -3.52
C SER A 107 -26.40 21.30 -5.02
N LEU A 108 -25.30 21.06 -5.76
CA LEU A 108 -25.31 21.14 -7.22
C LEU A 108 -26.31 20.15 -7.83
N PRO A 109 -27.15 20.58 -8.80
CA PRO A 109 -27.96 19.67 -9.59
C PRO A 109 -27.11 18.63 -10.32
N LEU A 110 -27.64 17.42 -10.50
CA LEU A 110 -27.07 16.48 -11.46
C LEU A 110 -27.04 17.09 -12.87
N ASP A 111 -26.15 16.58 -13.70
CA ASP A 111 -25.81 17.07 -15.04
C ASP A 111 -25.17 18.49 -15.06
N THR A 112 -24.86 19.08 -13.90
CA THR A 112 -24.08 20.33 -13.82
C THR A 112 -22.70 20.14 -14.48
N PRO A 113 -22.30 21.03 -15.41
CA PRO A 113 -20.95 21.00 -15.99
C PRO A 113 -19.91 21.51 -15.00
N LEU A 114 -18.83 20.76 -14.86
CA LEU A 114 -17.73 20.99 -13.93
C LEU A 114 -16.37 20.96 -14.63
N TRP A 115 -15.41 21.62 -14.01
CA TRP A 115 -13.99 21.33 -14.14
C TRP A 115 -13.59 20.39 -13.02
N VAL A 116 -12.79 19.37 -13.34
CA VAL A 116 -12.23 18.44 -12.34
C VAL A 116 -10.71 18.32 -12.51
N HIS A 117 -10.00 18.26 -11.38
CA HIS A 117 -8.54 18.10 -11.37
C HIS A 117 -8.16 16.63 -11.58
N MET A 118 -7.27 16.35 -12.53
CA MET A 118 -6.78 14.99 -12.80
C MET A 118 -5.27 14.87 -12.54
N GLY A 119 -4.93 14.21 -11.44
CA GLY A 119 -3.57 13.76 -11.15
C GLY A 119 -2.55 14.87 -10.81
N GLN A 120 -1.29 14.45 -10.60
CA GLN A 120 -0.21 15.28 -10.05
C GLN A 120 0.27 16.43 -10.98
N GLN A 121 -0.17 16.47 -12.24
CA GLN A 121 0.20 17.54 -13.18
C GLN A 121 -0.81 18.70 -13.24
N GLY A 122 -1.94 18.60 -12.53
CA GLY A 122 -2.92 19.68 -12.46
C GLY A 122 -3.73 19.89 -13.74
N GLU A 123 -3.83 18.89 -14.62
CA GLU A 123 -4.73 18.95 -15.78
C GLU A 123 -6.18 19.16 -15.31
N LEU A 124 -6.86 20.16 -15.89
CA LEU A 124 -8.29 20.35 -15.72
C LEU A 124 -9.05 19.62 -16.83
N ALA A 125 -9.90 18.67 -16.44
CA ALA A 125 -10.80 17.97 -17.33
C ALA A 125 -12.21 18.55 -17.30
N GLU A 126 -12.88 18.54 -18.45
CA GLU A 126 -14.31 18.78 -18.53
C GLU A 126 -15.09 17.56 -18.02
N ALA A 127 -16.10 17.80 -17.18
CA ALA A 127 -16.98 16.74 -16.70
C ALA A 127 -18.43 17.23 -16.52
N GLU A 128 -19.37 16.28 -16.39
CA GLU A 128 -20.71 16.50 -15.86
C GLU A 128 -20.86 15.77 -14.53
N LEU A 129 -21.48 16.41 -13.55
CA LEU A 129 -21.85 15.78 -12.28
C LEU A 129 -22.93 14.72 -12.51
N LYS A 130 -22.78 13.51 -11.97
CA LYS A 130 -23.76 12.42 -12.08
C LYS A 130 -24.19 11.83 -10.74
N TYR A 131 -23.44 12.08 -9.68
CA TYR A 131 -23.73 11.54 -8.34
C TYR A 131 -23.10 12.42 -7.25
N ILE A 132 -23.81 12.62 -6.13
CA ILE A 132 -23.25 13.11 -4.87
C ILE A 132 -23.66 12.13 -3.77
N GLY A 133 -22.72 11.58 -3.01
CA GLY A 133 -23.05 10.74 -1.85
C GLY A 133 -21.97 9.75 -1.40
N PRO A 134 -22.31 8.86 -0.44
CA PRO A 134 -21.41 7.82 0.05
C PRO A 134 -21.31 6.61 -0.88
N LEU A 135 -20.07 6.27 -1.28
CA LEU A 135 -19.77 5.20 -2.24
C LEU A 135 -20.18 3.80 -1.77
N THR A 136 -20.37 3.60 -0.46
CA THR A 136 -20.90 2.37 0.13
C THR A 136 -22.04 2.68 1.08
N ARG A 137 -23.10 1.86 1.06
CA ARG A 137 -24.27 2.02 1.94
C ARG A 137 -23.83 2.00 3.42
N GLY A 138 -24.19 3.03 4.17
CA GLY A 138 -23.89 3.15 5.60
C GLY A 138 -22.58 3.88 5.95
N SER A 139 -21.81 4.35 4.96
CA SER A 139 -20.61 5.19 5.20
C SER A 139 -20.93 6.69 5.25
N SER A 140 -20.05 7.48 5.88
CA SER A 140 -20.14 8.94 6.01
C SER A 140 -19.45 9.80 4.93
N PRO A 141 -18.33 9.38 4.29
CA PRO A 141 -17.65 10.23 3.31
C PRO A 141 -18.51 10.48 2.06
N VAL A 142 -18.58 11.73 1.60
CA VAL A 142 -19.37 12.16 0.44
C VAL A 142 -18.46 12.44 -0.74
N TYR A 143 -18.64 11.67 -1.80
CA TYR A 143 -17.90 11.78 -3.06
C TYR A 143 -18.79 12.33 -4.18
N PHE A 144 -18.14 13.02 -5.11
CA PHE A 144 -18.73 13.53 -6.34
C PHE A 144 -18.41 12.57 -7.49
N GLY A 145 -19.41 11.81 -7.91
CA GLY A 145 -19.32 10.95 -9.09
C GLY A 145 -19.56 11.77 -10.35
N VAL A 146 -18.58 11.81 -11.24
CA VAL A 146 -18.56 12.67 -12.43
C VAL A 146 -18.34 11.84 -13.70
N GLN A 147 -18.99 12.22 -14.80
CA GLN A 147 -18.70 11.71 -16.14
C GLN A 147 -17.79 12.69 -16.87
N LEU A 148 -16.59 12.25 -17.25
CA LEU A 148 -15.65 13.01 -18.07
C LEU A 148 -16.17 13.26 -19.50
N LYS A 149 -15.77 14.38 -20.09
CA LYS A 149 -16.23 14.91 -21.38
C LYS A 149 -15.05 15.39 -22.24
N GLY A 150 -15.32 15.67 -23.51
CA GLY A 150 -14.32 16.17 -24.46
C GLY A 150 -13.10 15.26 -24.53
N SER A 151 -11.91 15.85 -24.47
CA SER A 151 -10.60 15.16 -24.47
C SER A 151 -10.28 14.34 -23.21
N ALA A 152 -11.17 14.33 -22.21
CA ALA A 152 -11.07 13.50 -21.01
C ALA A 152 -12.00 12.27 -21.01
N ALA A 153 -12.94 12.16 -21.95
CA ALA A 153 -13.70 10.93 -22.13
C ALA A 153 -12.75 9.76 -22.46
N GLY A 154 -12.91 8.62 -21.79
CA GLY A 154 -11.97 7.48 -21.88
C GLY A 154 -10.77 7.54 -20.92
N LYS A 155 -10.62 8.58 -20.08
CA LYS A 155 -9.56 8.71 -19.05
C LYS A 155 -10.02 8.38 -17.61
N GLY A 156 -11.27 7.98 -17.42
CA GLY A 156 -11.86 7.60 -16.12
C GLY A 156 -11.62 6.14 -15.74
N VAL A 157 -11.99 5.76 -14.51
CA VAL A 157 -11.69 4.43 -13.94
C VAL A 157 -12.88 3.45 -13.93
N SER A 158 -14.10 3.90 -14.27
CA SER A 158 -15.26 3.00 -14.44
C SER A 158 -16.33 3.57 -15.38
N ASN A 159 -17.45 2.86 -15.51
CA ASN A 159 -18.69 3.31 -16.17
C ASN A 159 -19.74 3.88 -15.17
N GLY A 160 -19.30 4.34 -13.99
CA GLY A 160 -20.15 4.88 -12.92
C GLY A 160 -20.53 3.84 -11.84
N SER A 161 -19.83 2.71 -11.83
CA SER A 161 -19.86 1.72 -10.75
C SER A 161 -18.68 1.90 -9.79
N TYR A 162 -18.87 1.48 -8.55
CA TYR A 162 -17.84 1.38 -7.51
C TYR A 162 -18.05 0.09 -6.71
N LYS A 163 -17.02 -0.76 -6.61
CA LYS A 163 -17.06 -2.07 -5.91
C LYS A 163 -18.33 -2.88 -6.18
N GLY A 164 -18.67 -3.06 -7.46
CA GLY A 164 -19.87 -3.78 -7.92
C GLY A 164 -21.19 -2.99 -7.85
N GLN A 165 -21.31 -1.96 -7.01
CA GLN A 165 -22.51 -1.13 -6.94
C GLN A 165 -22.53 -0.09 -8.09
N ARG A 166 -23.58 -0.11 -8.91
CA ARG A 166 -23.88 0.95 -9.90
C ARG A 166 -24.39 2.19 -9.14
N LEU A 167 -23.69 3.32 -9.27
CA LEU A 167 -24.07 4.61 -8.65
C LEU A 167 -24.63 5.59 -9.68
N PHE A 168 -24.06 5.57 -10.89
CA PHE A 168 -24.62 6.20 -12.09
C PHE A 168 -24.20 5.41 -13.34
N THR A 169 -24.74 5.76 -14.51
CA THR A 169 -24.40 5.13 -15.78
C THR A 169 -23.75 6.14 -16.72
N CYS A 170 -22.59 5.78 -17.27
CA CYS A 170 -21.92 6.50 -18.35
C CYS A 170 -21.12 5.49 -19.22
N PRO A 171 -20.47 5.90 -20.32
CA PRO A 171 -19.61 5.02 -21.09
C PRO A 171 -18.44 4.46 -20.27
N GLU A 172 -17.79 3.42 -20.78
CA GLU A 172 -16.61 2.83 -20.15
C GLU A 172 -15.43 3.80 -20.09
N ALA A 173 -14.61 3.66 -19.04
CA ALA A 173 -13.52 4.57 -18.71
C ALA A 173 -13.93 6.07 -18.74
N CYS A 174 -15.14 6.43 -18.31
CA CYS A 174 -15.60 7.82 -18.26
C CYS A 174 -15.98 8.33 -16.87
N ALA A 175 -16.06 7.48 -15.85
CA ALA A 175 -16.36 7.89 -14.48
C ALA A 175 -15.11 8.16 -13.64
N LEU A 176 -15.19 9.19 -12.79
CA LEU A 176 -14.35 9.36 -11.60
C LEU A 176 -15.26 9.58 -10.37
N PHE A 177 -14.74 9.29 -9.19
CA PHE A 177 -15.36 9.66 -7.90
C PHE A 177 -14.34 10.49 -7.12
N LEU A 178 -14.66 11.75 -6.86
CA LEU A 178 -13.70 12.76 -6.40
C LEU A 178 -14.16 13.43 -5.09
N PRO A 179 -13.22 13.89 -4.23
CA PRO A 179 -13.54 14.73 -3.09
C PRO A 179 -13.91 16.17 -3.51
N VAL A 180 -14.51 16.94 -2.60
CA VAL A 180 -14.99 18.30 -2.86
C VAL A 180 -13.88 19.33 -3.15
N SER A 181 -12.61 18.98 -2.87
CA SER A 181 -11.42 19.78 -3.22
C SER A 181 -11.14 19.80 -4.72
N ASP A 182 -11.50 18.73 -5.43
CA ASP A 182 -10.97 18.43 -6.77
C ASP A 182 -11.95 18.84 -7.89
N ILE A 183 -13.04 19.52 -7.52
CA ILE A 183 -14.11 19.97 -8.41
C ILE A 183 -14.23 21.51 -8.41
N SER A 184 -14.61 22.09 -9.54
CA SER A 184 -14.92 23.51 -9.67
C SER A 184 -16.00 23.78 -10.72
N TYR A 185 -16.79 24.84 -10.50
CA TYR A 185 -17.95 25.14 -11.33
C TYR A 185 -17.54 25.73 -12.71
N ARG A 186 -18.16 25.25 -13.80
CA ARG A 186 -17.90 25.75 -15.15
C ARG A 186 -18.92 26.84 -15.52
N HIS A 187 -18.51 28.11 -15.45
CA HIS A 187 -19.32 29.22 -15.95
C HIS A 187 -19.36 29.25 -17.49
N TRP A 188 -20.55 29.49 -18.06
CA TRP A 188 -20.76 29.66 -19.50
C TRP A 188 -21.05 31.13 -19.84
N SER A 189 -20.10 31.84 -20.44
CA SER A 189 -20.30 33.20 -20.95
C SER A 189 -21.13 33.20 -22.22
N ARG A 190 -22.43 33.46 -22.11
CA ARG A 190 -23.38 33.42 -23.24
C ARG A 190 -23.36 34.71 -24.07
N ASN A 191 -22.41 34.82 -24.99
CA ASN A 191 -22.48 35.61 -26.22
C ASN A 191 -21.45 35.03 -27.21
N GLY A 192 -21.77 34.98 -28.50
CA GLY A 192 -20.91 34.33 -29.50
C GLY A 192 -20.97 34.98 -30.87
N SER A 193 -19.79 35.16 -31.48
CA SER A 193 -19.60 35.58 -32.87
C SER A 193 -18.19 35.20 -33.37
N ASP A 194 -18.08 34.01 -33.99
CA ASP A 194 -17.02 33.58 -34.93
C ASP A 194 -15.53 33.46 -34.47
N PRO A 195 -14.70 32.70 -35.22
CA PRO A 195 -13.60 31.94 -34.61
C PRO A 195 -12.19 32.49 -34.93
N GLN A 196 -11.68 33.38 -34.09
CA GLN A 196 -10.24 33.66 -33.96
C GLN A 196 -9.92 34.09 -32.52
N ASP A 197 -9.41 33.18 -31.69
CA ASP A 197 -8.44 33.47 -30.61
C ASP A 197 -8.09 32.19 -29.82
N PHE A 198 -6.94 31.58 -30.14
CA PHE A 198 -6.27 30.59 -29.27
C PHE A 198 -4.74 30.72 -29.30
N HIS A 199 -4.24 31.90 -29.66
CA HIS A 199 -2.83 32.27 -29.58
C HIS A 199 -2.69 33.67 -28.94
N GLN A 200 -1.91 33.73 -27.85
CA GLN A 200 -1.46 34.95 -27.17
C GLN A 200 -2.52 35.83 -26.48
N HIS A 201 -2.93 35.44 -25.27
CA HIS A 201 -3.18 36.43 -24.21
C HIS A 201 -2.20 36.29 -23.05
N ARG A 202 -0.99 36.80 -23.30
CA ARG A 202 -0.03 37.27 -22.30
C ARG A 202 -0.74 38.26 -21.37
N PRO A 203 -0.59 38.21 -20.03
CA PRO A 203 -1.20 39.18 -19.12
C PRO A 203 -0.46 40.53 -19.19
N SER A 204 -0.70 41.30 -20.26
CA SER A 204 -0.11 42.62 -20.50
C SER A 204 -0.92 43.76 -19.87
N SER A 205 -1.35 43.56 -18.63
CA SER A 205 -1.74 44.60 -17.68
C SER A 205 -1.24 44.14 -16.32
N PRO A 206 -0.47 44.96 -15.58
CA PRO A 206 0.21 44.49 -14.38
C PRO A 206 -0.80 44.12 -13.27
N PRO A 207 -0.48 43.19 -12.36
CA PRO A 207 -1.16 43.14 -11.08
C PRO A 207 -1.08 44.53 -10.42
N GLN A 208 -2.11 44.91 -9.67
CA GLN A 208 -2.07 46.18 -8.93
C GLN A 208 -0.79 46.26 -8.08
N PRO A 209 -0.17 47.44 -7.91
CA PRO A 209 1.02 47.68 -7.08
C PRO A 209 0.90 47.18 -5.63
N GLN A 210 1.04 45.87 -5.43
CA GLN A 210 0.90 45.25 -4.14
C GLN A 210 2.23 45.40 -3.42
N ARG A 211 2.25 46.33 -2.46
CA ARG A 211 3.42 46.55 -1.63
C ARG A 211 3.65 45.33 -0.75
N VAL A 212 4.87 44.84 -0.77
CA VAL A 212 5.31 43.63 -0.09
C VAL A 212 6.51 43.92 0.80
N CYS A 213 6.71 43.08 1.81
CA CYS A 213 7.88 43.11 2.67
C CYS A 213 8.49 41.72 2.85
N PHE A 214 9.78 41.67 3.11
CA PHE A 214 10.54 40.44 3.36
C PHE A 214 11.69 40.71 4.32
N PRO A 215 12.07 39.74 5.17
CA PRO A 215 13.26 39.84 6.01
C PRO A 215 14.52 39.46 5.21
N LEU A 216 15.59 40.24 5.38
CA LEU A 216 16.95 39.94 4.93
C LEU A 216 17.93 40.45 6.00
N ASP A 217 18.75 39.56 6.54
CA ASP A 217 19.76 39.84 7.58
C ASP A 217 19.19 40.65 8.77
N ASP A 218 18.11 40.12 9.35
CA ASP A 218 17.29 40.69 10.45
C ASP A 218 16.67 42.08 10.21
N ILE A 219 16.81 42.64 9.01
CA ILE A 219 16.16 43.88 8.57
C ILE A 219 14.97 43.54 7.64
N VAL A 220 13.83 44.19 7.86
CA VAL A 220 12.66 44.04 6.99
C VAL A 220 12.68 45.13 5.92
N TYR A 221 12.88 44.73 4.67
CA TYR A 221 12.83 45.61 3.52
C TYR A 221 11.43 45.58 2.87
N SER A 222 11.06 46.67 2.20
CA SER A 222 9.82 46.78 1.43
C SER A 222 10.06 47.12 -0.04
N GLY A 223 9.04 46.82 -0.85
CA GLY A 223 9.03 47.13 -2.26
C GLY A 223 7.68 46.80 -2.90
N GLU A 224 7.60 46.95 -4.21
CA GLU A 224 6.41 46.71 -5.04
C GLU A 224 6.57 45.41 -5.83
N ALA A 225 5.60 44.50 -5.75
CA ALA A 225 5.62 43.29 -6.56
C ALA A 225 5.43 43.63 -8.06
N ARG A 226 6.45 43.36 -8.88
CA ARG A 226 6.48 43.61 -10.34
C ARG A 226 6.40 42.34 -11.20
N PHE A 227 6.59 41.17 -10.59
CA PHE A 227 6.42 39.84 -11.18
C PHE A 227 5.93 38.87 -10.09
N CYS A 228 5.08 37.90 -10.42
CA CYS A 228 4.60 36.87 -9.49
C CYS A 228 4.13 35.62 -10.28
N ASP A 229 5.06 34.74 -10.64
CA ASP A 229 4.77 33.54 -11.45
C ASP A 229 5.83 32.43 -11.24
N LEU A 230 5.67 31.29 -11.90
CA LEU A 230 6.67 30.22 -11.99
C LEU A 230 7.89 30.69 -12.83
N LEU A 231 9.08 30.17 -12.53
CA LEU A 231 10.31 30.52 -13.26
C LEU A 231 10.55 29.57 -14.47
N PRO A 232 10.86 30.12 -15.67
CA PRO A 232 11.11 29.33 -16.88
C PRO A 232 12.14 28.19 -16.72
N GLY A 233 11.71 26.98 -17.05
CA GLY A 233 12.57 25.79 -17.08
C GLY A 233 13.17 25.43 -15.72
N ARG A 234 12.34 25.34 -14.68
CA ARG A 234 12.73 24.81 -13.36
C ARG A 234 11.71 23.77 -12.88
N PRO A 235 12.11 22.56 -12.48
CA PRO A 235 11.17 21.47 -12.13
C PRO A 235 10.53 21.60 -10.73
N SER A 236 10.80 22.69 -10.00
CA SER A 236 10.27 22.94 -8.66
C SER A 236 8.99 23.76 -8.71
N THR A 237 7.89 23.25 -8.15
CA THR A 237 6.52 23.81 -8.16
C THR A 237 6.30 25.08 -7.32
N GLY A 238 7.33 25.91 -7.13
CA GLY A 238 7.26 27.14 -6.33
C GLY A 238 7.08 28.41 -7.18
N MET A 239 6.12 29.25 -6.82
CA MET A 239 5.94 30.60 -7.36
C MET A 239 7.05 31.55 -6.86
N TYR A 240 7.48 32.49 -7.72
CA TYR A 240 8.50 33.50 -7.43
C TYR A 240 7.96 34.91 -7.63
N VAL A 241 8.30 35.80 -6.69
CA VAL A 241 7.96 37.23 -6.74
C VAL A 241 9.22 38.02 -7.11
N GLY A 242 9.13 38.81 -8.17
CA GLY A 242 10.11 39.82 -8.52
C GLY A 242 9.69 41.17 -7.95
N ILE A 243 10.49 41.74 -7.07
CA ILE A 243 10.19 42.93 -6.29
C ILE A 243 11.04 44.10 -6.78
N LEU A 244 10.39 45.25 -7.03
CA LEU A 244 11.06 46.55 -7.11
C LEU A 244 11.20 47.11 -5.70
N LEU A 245 12.41 47.13 -5.17
CA LEU A 245 12.71 47.56 -3.81
C LEU A 245 12.59 49.08 -3.64
N ASP A 246 12.24 49.51 -2.43
CA ASP A 246 12.35 50.92 -2.04
C ASP A 246 13.83 51.35 -1.86
N ASP A 247 14.69 50.42 -1.42
CA ASP A 247 16.12 50.62 -1.13
C ASP A 247 17.05 49.81 -2.06
N PRO A 248 18.28 50.29 -2.37
CA PRO A 248 19.20 49.66 -3.32
C PRO A 248 19.98 48.44 -2.76
N VAL A 249 19.29 47.48 -2.14
CA VAL A 249 19.88 46.27 -1.52
C VAL A 249 19.69 44.98 -2.35
N GLY A 250 19.14 45.12 -3.55
CA GLY A 250 18.88 44.05 -4.50
C GLY A 250 20.07 43.69 -5.39
N ASN A 251 19.88 42.68 -6.25
CA ASN A 251 20.89 42.16 -7.16
C ASN A 251 20.32 41.69 -8.51
N TRP A 252 19.06 42.02 -8.81
CA TRP A 252 18.31 41.51 -9.96
C TRP A 252 17.82 42.66 -10.86
N ASP A 253 17.87 42.47 -12.18
CA ASP A 253 17.62 43.51 -13.18
C ASP A 253 16.25 43.37 -13.90
N GLY A 254 15.49 42.32 -13.57
CA GLY A 254 14.23 41.97 -14.21
C GLY A 254 14.31 40.80 -15.20
N HIS A 255 15.50 40.21 -15.44
CA HIS A 255 15.69 39.09 -16.37
C HIS A 255 16.02 37.77 -15.65
N TYR A 256 15.61 36.64 -16.24
CA TYR A 256 15.95 35.29 -15.75
C TYR A 256 16.27 34.40 -16.96
N LYS A 257 17.50 33.88 -17.03
CA LYS A 257 18.00 33.10 -18.19
C LYS A 257 17.73 33.81 -19.54
N GLU A 258 18.07 35.09 -19.61
CA GLU A 258 17.83 35.99 -20.75
C GLU A 258 16.35 36.32 -21.08
N GLU A 259 15.38 35.68 -20.43
CA GLU A 259 13.97 36.08 -20.56
C GLU A 259 13.63 37.27 -19.64
N LYS A 260 12.93 38.29 -20.17
CA LYS A 260 12.53 39.48 -19.41
C LYS A 260 11.21 39.25 -18.68
N LEU A 261 11.27 39.11 -17.35
CA LEU A 261 10.11 38.85 -16.49
C LEU A 261 9.39 40.14 -16.08
N CYS A 262 10.13 41.22 -15.78
CA CYS A 262 9.54 42.54 -15.53
C CYS A 262 10.51 43.69 -15.89
N HIS A 263 10.20 44.92 -15.45
CA HIS A 263 11.13 46.05 -15.55
C HIS A 263 11.53 46.52 -14.14
N ILE A 264 12.83 46.38 -13.86
CA ILE A 264 13.53 47.06 -12.77
C ILE A 264 14.34 48.22 -13.38
N PRO A 265 14.44 49.40 -12.75
CA PRO A 265 15.14 50.56 -13.31
C PRO A 265 16.67 50.44 -13.25
N SER A 266 17.21 49.73 -12.25
CA SER A 266 18.61 49.31 -12.20
C SER A 266 18.79 48.14 -11.22
N GLN A 267 19.78 47.28 -11.45
CA GLN A 267 20.00 46.02 -10.73
C GLN A 267 19.98 46.11 -9.18
N PRO A 268 20.49 47.16 -8.52
CA PRO A 268 20.41 47.29 -7.06
C PRO A 268 18.98 47.41 -6.51
N TYR A 269 18.00 47.76 -7.34
CA TYR A 269 16.60 47.96 -6.92
C TYR A 269 15.69 46.76 -7.24
N GLY A 270 16.22 45.64 -7.76
CA GLY A 270 15.43 44.45 -8.02
C GLY A 270 15.86 43.27 -7.17
N LEU A 271 14.90 42.47 -6.71
CA LEU A 271 15.17 41.20 -6.04
C LEU A 271 14.14 40.15 -6.45
N LEU A 272 14.58 38.90 -6.62
CA LEU A 272 13.75 37.76 -7.02
C LEU A 272 13.73 36.71 -5.90
N LEU A 273 12.58 36.50 -5.26
CA LEU A 273 12.42 35.60 -4.11
C LEU A 273 11.31 34.57 -4.34
N PRO A 274 11.36 33.38 -3.72
CA PRO A 274 10.19 32.51 -3.62
C PRO A 274 9.06 33.22 -2.87
N ILE A 275 7.80 33.03 -3.28
CA ILE A 275 6.64 33.69 -2.65
C ILE A 275 6.54 33.42 -1.14
N THR A 276 7.04 32.28 -0.67
CA THR A 276 7.09 31.90 0.75
C THR A 276 8.01 32.76 1.61
N LYS A 277 8.84 33.62 1.02
CA LYS A 277 9.66 34.62 1.73
C LYS A 277 9.04 36.03 1.76
N VAL A 278 7.85 36.22 1.18
CA VAL A 278 7.30 37.53 0.86
C VAL A 278 5.91 37.71 1.49
N SER A 279 5.73 38.78 2.26
CA SER A 279 4.50 39.11 2.98
C SER A 279 3.78 40.30 2.35
N SER A 280 2.44 40.29 2.37
CA SER A 280 1.63 41.43 1.90
C SER A 280 1.66 42.58 2.92
N GLY A 281 2.05 43.77 2.46
CA GLY A 281 2.37 44.92 3.30
C GLY A 281 1.17 45.74 3.78
N THR A 282 0.37 45.21 4.71
CA THR A 282 -0.63 45.98 5.46
C THR A 282 -0.35 45.96 6.97
N ALA A 283 0.57 46.82 7.41
CA ALA A 283 0.87 47.04 8.82
C ALA A 283 0.97 48.54 9.12
N SER A 284 0.28 48.99 10.19
CA SER A 284 0.45 50.35 10.73
C SER A 284 1.84 50.51 11.33
N VAL A 285 2.41 51.71 11.22
CA VAL A 285 3.67 52.06 11.87
C VAL A 285 3.52 51.91 13.39
N TYR A 286 4.36 51.05 13.98
CA TYR A 286 4.68 51.05 15.41
C TYR A 286 6.20 51.04 15.57
N THR A 287 6.78 52.23 15.70
CA THR A 287 8.22 52.42 15.93
C THR A 287 8.58 52.09 17.38
N THR A 288 9.17 50.92 17.62
CA THR A 288 9.91 50.61 18.86
C THR A 288 11.41 50.74 18.60
N LYS A 289 12.00 51.89 18.95
CA LYS A 289 13.46 52.10 18.88
C LYS A 289 14.17 51.36 20.02
N PRO A 290 15.15 50.48 19.76
CA PRO A 290 16.18 50.17 20.72
C PRO A 290 17.11 51.38 20.87
N HIS A 291 17.44 51.77 22.10
CA HIS A 291 18.53 52.73 22.34
C HIS A 291 19.87 51.99 22.37
N SER A 292 20.84 52.45 21.58
CA SER A 292 22.25 52.15 21.81
C SER A 292 23.11 53.38 21.51
N SER A 293 23.79 53.89 22.53
CA SER A 293 24.89 54.85 22.40
C SER A 293 26.23 54.10 22.25
N PRO A 294 27.27 54.73 21.67
CA PRO A 294 28.32 53.97 20.98
C PRO A 294 29.65 53.85 21.75
N PRO A 295 30.50 52.86 21.41
CA PRO A 295 31.95 52.95 21.57
C PRO A 295 32.58 53.78 20.42
N PRO A 296 33.81 54.34 20.57
CA PRO A 296 34.26 55.49 19.76
C PRO A 296 35.53 55.25 18.91
N VAL A 297 36.01 56.30 18.21
CA VAL A 297 37.36 56.49 17.60
C VAL A 297 37.62 55.69 16.29
N THR A 298 38.09 56.24 15.14
CA THR A 298 38.37 57.62 14.65
C THR A 298 38.52 57.66 13.10
N LYS A 299 38.32 58.86 12.48
CA LYS A 299 38.97 59.41 11.24
C LYS A 299 38.80 58.63 9.91
N SER A 300 38.17 59.13 8.83
CA SER A 300 38.46 60.32 7.96
C SER A 300 39.81 60.24 7.21
N GLY A 301 39.93 60.40 5.89
CA GLY A 301 38.98 60.73 4.80
C GLY A 301 39.65 60.50 3.42
N PRO A 302 39.06 60.89 2.26
CA PRO A 302 39.09 62.32 1.86
C PRO A 302 37.89 62.85 1.04
N THR A 303 37.83 64.19 0.90
CA THR A 303 36.97 65.01 0.01
C THR A 303 37.40 64.94 -1.48
N SER A 304 36.53 64.97 -2.50
CA SER A 304 35.61 66.03 -3.02
C SER A 304 36.35 67.26 -3.63
N PRO A 305 35.77 68.10 -4.54
CA PRO A 305 34.37 68.32 -5.00
C PRO A 305 34.14 67.89 -6.49
N SER A 306 32.94 67.81 -7.12
CA SER A 306 31.63 68.51 -7.12
C SER A 306 31.46 69.67 -8.13
N ALA A 307 30.55 69.55 -9.13
CA ALA A 307 29.48 70.53 -9.47
C ALA A 307 28.75 70.32 -10.85
N LEU A 308 27.46 69.91 -10.78
CA LEU A 308 26.28 70.52 -11.44
C LEU A 308 26.15 70.77 -12.99
N THR A 309 25.42 69.88 -13.69
CA THR A 309 24.08 70.08 -14.40
C THR A 309 23.84 71.20 -15.46
N PRO A 310 22.72 71.21 -16.26
CA PRO A 310 21.84 70.14 -16.83
C PRO A 310 21.31 70.36 -18.31
N LYS A 311 20.48 69.40 -18.81
CA LYS A 311 19.31 69.51 -19.75
C LYS A 311 19.34 68.95 -21.22
N VAL A 312 18.50 67.92 -21.45
CA VAL A 312 17.38 67.81 -22.44
C VAL A 312 17.62 67.57 -23.97
N ALA A 313 17.54 66.28 -24.35
CA ALA A 313 16.60 65.63 -25.33
C ALA A 313 16.79 65.57 -26.88
N LEU A 314 16.12 64.53 -27.45
CA LEU A 314 15.61 64.26 -28.83
C LEU A 314 16.25 63.13 -29.70
N LEU A 315 15.39 62.54 -30.56
CA LEU A 315 15.53 61.39 -31.51
C LEU A 315 15.63 61.90 -33.00
N PRO A 316 15.64 61.12 -34.12
CA PRO A 316 15.51 59.66 -34.38
C PRO A 316 16.76 59.10 -35.17
N PRO A 317 16.81 58.40 -36.37
CA PRO A 317 15.85 57.86 -37.37
C PRO A 317 15.82 56.29 -37.44
N SER A 318 15.69 55.63 -38.63
CA SER A 318 15.40 54.17 -38.75
C SER A 318 15.67 53.46 -40.12
N ARG A 319 15.84 52.12 -40.08
CA ARG A 319 15.63 51.07 -41.15
C ARG A 319 16.58 51.05 -42.39
N PRO A 320 16.66 49.96 -43.24
CA PRO A 320 15.61 49.03 -43.72
C PRO A 320 15.91 47.49 -43.66
N ALA A 321 15.27 46.66 -44.51
CA ALA A 321 14.88 45.25 -44.26
C ALA A 321 15.50 44.16 -45.19
N LEU A 322 15.22 42.87 -44.91
CA LEU A 322 15.55 41.68 -45.73
C LEU A 322 14.39 40.64 -45.78
N LYS A 323 14.51 39.59 -46.64
CA LYS A 323 13.50 38.55 -46.96
C LYS A 323 13.90 37.13 -46.46
N PRO A 324 12.95 36.16 -46.37
CA PRO A 324 13.17 34.84 -45.74
C PRO A 324 13.62 33.67 -46.68
N PRO A 325 14.22 32.59 -46.13
CA PRO A 325 14.61 31.34 -46.83
C PRO A 325 13.58 30.17 -46.68
N PRO A 326 13.79 28.99 -47.33
CA PRO A 326 12.71 28.01 -47.64
C PRO A 326 12.70 26.68 -46.82
N LEU A 327 11.74 25.81 -47.15
CA LEU A 327 11.41 24.50 -46.53
C LEU A 327 12.25 23.29 -47.06
N PRO A 328 12.32 22.17 -46.30
CA PRO A 328 13.10 20.96 -46.64
C PRO A 328 12.37 19.92 -47.55
N PRO A 329 13.10 18.95 -48.15
CA PRO A 329 12.60 18.02 -49.19
C PRO A 329 11.95 16.70 -48.67
N PRO A 330 11.25 15.94 -49.54
CA PRO A 330 10.43 14.78 -49.16
C PRO A 330 11.15 13.40 -49.15
N LYS A 331 10.47 12.39 -48.58
CA LYS A 331 10.91 10.98 -48.50
C LYS A 331 10.71 10.20 -49.82
N PRO A 332 11.52 9.16 -50.11
CA PRO A 332 11.36 8.31 -51.28
C PRO A 332 10.21 7.28 -51.13
N THR A 333 9.66 6.84 -52.26
CA THR A 333 8.60 5.84 -52.37
C THR A 333 9.11 4.47 -52.84
N GLN A 334 8.42 3.41 -52.45
CA GLN A 334 8.54 2.07 -53.05
C GLN A 334 7.19 1.63 -53.64
N LYS A 335 7.21 0.76 -54.65
CA LYS A 335 6.02 0.20 -55.32
C LYS A 335 5.74 -1.24 -54.84
N PRO A 336 4.49 -1.73 -54.95
CA PRO A 336 4.05 -2.94 -54.26
C PRO A 336 4.50 -4.23 -54.95
N LEU A 337 4.66 -5.29 -54.15
CA LEU A 337 4.80 -6.68 -54.59
C LEU A 337 3.91 -7.62 -53.74
N HIS A 338 3.63 -8.78 -54.31
CA HIS A 338 2.51 -9.66 -53.95
C HIS A 338 2.73 -10.49 -52.66
N ALA A 339 1.63 -10.88 -52.03
CA ALA A 339 1.61 -11.90 -50.99
C ALA A 339 1.72 -13.33 -51.58
N PRO A 340 2.55 -14.23 -51.00
CA PRO A 340 2.50 -15.69 -51.26
C PRO A 340 1.48 -16.41 -50.35
N PRO A 341 1.12 -17.68 -50.63
CA PRO A 341 -0.14 -18.28 -50.17
C PRO A 341 -0.04 -19.36 -49.07
N LEU A 342 -1.21 -19.74 -48.53
CA LEU A 342 -1.47 -21.03 -47.87
C LEU A 342 -1.58 -22.17 -48.91
N PRO A 343 -0.82 -23.26 -48.74
CA PRO A 343 -1.38 -24.61 -48.99
C PRO A 343 -0.73 -25.73 -48.11
N PRO A 344 -1.15 -27.01 -48.20
CA PRO A 344 -2.52 -27.54 -48.31
C PRO A 344 -2.79 -28.72 -47.33
N LEU A 345 -3.99 -29.32 -47.39
CA LEU A 345 -4.29 -30.61 -46.76
C LEU A 345 -3.79 -31.81 -47.59
N LYS A 346 -3.30 -32.85 -46.87
CA LYS A 346 -3.08 -34.28 -47.22
C LYS A 346 -3.23 -34.77 -48.68
N PRO A 347 -2.23 -35.54 -49.15
CA PRO A 347 -2.44 -36.76 -49.96
C PRO A 347 -2.27 -38.07 -49.15
N ARG A 348 -2.47 -39.23 -49.79
CA ARG A 348 -2.36 -40.59 -49.20
C ARG A 348 -1.16 -41.39 -49.76
N SER A 349 -0.57 -42.26 -48.92
CA SER A 349 -0.01 -43.63 -49.14
C SER A 349 0.44 -44.07 -50.55
N PRO A 350 1.53 -44.86 -50.69
CA PRO A 350 1.36 -46.32 -50.54
C PRO A 350 2.56 -47.18 -50.05
N THR A 351 2.21 -48.45 -49.76
CA THR A 351 3.03 -49.71 -49.79
C THR A 351 3.82 -50.19 -48.56
N SER A 352 3.93 -51.53 -48.51
CA SER A 352 4.22 -52.45 -47.39
C SER A 352 5.46 -53.33 -47.75
N PRO A 353 5.81 -54.52 -47.17
CA PRO A 353 5.13 -55.46 -46.24
C PRO A 353 5.90 -55.69 -44.91
N THR A 354 5.52 -56.55 -43.94
CA THR A 354 4.72 -57.82 -43.88
C THR A 354 4.12 -57.92 -42.42
N ALA A 355 3.32 -58.87 -41.91
CA ALA A 355 2.93 -60.23 -42.34
C ALA A 355 1.54 -60.68 -41.76
N ALA A 356 1.43 -61.97 -41.40
CA ALA A 356 0.31 -62.74 -40.84
C ALA A 356 0.06 -62.50 -39.32
N GLU A 357 -1.05 -62.85 -38.65
CA GLU A 357 -2.43 -63.37 -38.95
C GLU A 357 -3.24 -63.30 -37.61
N GLN A 358 -4.55 -63.56 -37.41
CA GLN A 358 -5.80 -63.96 -38.15
C GLN A 358 -6.96 -63.10 -37.54
N LEU A 359 -8.23 -62.95 -37.96
CA LEU A 359 -9.26 -63.58 -38.83
C LEU A 359 -10.49 -64.04 -37.98
N GLN A 360 -11.72 -63.72 -38.45
CA GLN A 360 -13.09 -63.93 -37.89
C GLN A 360 -13.61 -62.75 -37.02
N ASN A 361 -14.70 -62.01 -37.35
CA ASN A 361 -16.14 -62.30 -37.60
C ASN A 361 -16.95 -62.53 -36.29
N THR A 362 -18.16 -61.99 -36.04
CA THR A 362 -19.14 -61.22 -36.87
C THR A 362 -20.13 -60.38 -36.03
N ASN A 363 -20.97 -59.56 -36.69
CA ASN A 363 -22.06 -58.70 -36.17
C ASN A 363 -23.06 -59.33 -35.15
N GLY A 364 -23.72 -58.51 -34.31
CA GLY A 364 -24.98 -58.86 -33.61
C GLY A 364 -25.48 -57.80 -32.61
N VAL A 365 -26.80 -57.51 -32.58
CA VAL A 365 -27.42 -56.42 -31.77
C VAL A 365 -28.40 -57.00 -30.71
N HIS A 366 -28.65 -56.23 -29.63
CA HIS A 366 -29.65 -56.39 -28.55
C HIS A 366 -29.23 -57.20 -27.29
N GLY A 367 -29.73 -56.77 -26.12
CA GLY A 367 -29.56 -57.40 -24.79
C GLY A 367 -30.74 -58.32 -24.40
N PRO A 368 -31.20 -58.41 -23.12
CA PRO A 368 -30.91 -57.58 -21.94
C PRO A 368 -30.72 -58.40 -20.61
N LEU A 369 -31.06 -57.79 -19.45
CA LEU A 369 -31.38 -58.38 -18.11
C LEU A 369 -30.28 -58.52 -17.03
N SER A 370 -30.74 -58.42 -15.78
CA SER A 370 -29.99 -58.46 -14.51
C SER A 370 -30.60 -59.47 -13.51
N PRO A 371 -29.87 -59.89 -12.47
CA PRO A 371 -30.42 -60.29 -11.16
C PRO A 371 -30.49 -59.07 -10.21
N LEU A 372 -31.43 -58.84 -9.27
CA LEU A 372 -32.32 -59.68 -8.44
C LEU A 372 -31.59 -60.52 -7.36
N ARG A 373 -31.95 -60.48 -6.05
CA ARG A 373 -32.78 -59.53 -5.27
C ARG A 373 -32.75 -59.85 -3.75
N SER A 374 -32.63 -58.83 -2.87
CA SER A 374 -33.26 -58.72 -1.51
C SER A 374 -33.06 -59.87 -0.48
N PRO A 375 -33.69 -59.86 0.73
CA PRO A 375 -34.32 -58.77 1.52
C PRO A 375 -33.51 -58.48 2.83
N ASP A 376 -33.85 -57.61 3.78
CA ASP A 376 -35.02 -56.74 4.09
C ASP A 376 -34.53 -55.52 4.93
N ASN A 377 -35.24 -54.68 5.71
CA ASN A 377 -36.64 -54.48 6.17
C ASN A 377 -36.84 -52.94 6.41
N PRO A 378 -38.06 -52.35 6.44
CA PRO A 378 -38.23 -50.92 6.07
C PRO A 378 -38.69 -49.94 7.18
N ARG A 379 -38.52 -48.62 6.95
CA ARG A 379 -39.45 -47.54 7.35
C ARG A 379 -39.12 -46.17 6.72
N ALA A 380 -40.14 -45.30 6.68
CA ALA A 380 -40.18 -43.95 6.10
C ALA A 380 -39.98 -43.88 4.57
N ALA A 381 -41.05 -43.47 3.86
CA ALA A 381 -41.02 -43.19 2.42
C ALA A 381 -40.85 -41.69 2.14
N GLY A 382 -40.19 -41.38 1.05
CA GLY A 382 -39.98 -40.02 0.53
C GLY A 382 -39.35 -40.13 -0.86
N GLU A 383 -40.19 -40.19 -1.90
CA GLU A 383 -39.75 -40.45 -3.27
C GLU A 383 -39.15 -39.19 -3.90
N ASN A 384 -38.00 -39.33 -4.55
CA ASN A 384 -37.46 -38.30 -5.43
C ASN A 384 -38.29 -38.25 -6.73
N GLY A 385 -38.97 -37.14 -6.96
CA GLY A 385 -39.36 -36.71 -8.31
C GLY A 385 -38.25 -35.86 -8.91
N GLU A 386 -37.88 -36.10 -10.17
CA GLU A 386 -36.81 -35.38 -10.85
C GLU A 386 -37.16 -33.89 -11.03
N ALA A 387 -36.39 -33.00 -10.41
CA ALA A 387 -36.45 -31.55 -10.63
C ALA A 387 -35.27 -31.12 -11.51
N GLY A 388 -35.53 -30.87 -12.79
CA GLY A 388 -34.52 -30.40 -13.74
C GLY A 388 -34.01 -29.00 -13.40
N LEU A 389 -32.71 -28.76 -13.61
CA LEU A 389 -32.06 -27.46 -13.43
C LEU A 389 -32.36 -26.47 -14.58
N GLU A 390 -33.65 -26.22 -14.85
CA GLU A 390 -34.07 -25.04 -15.62
C GLU A 390 -34.15 -23.85 -14.65
N GLY A 391 -33.25 -22.87 -14.82
CA GLY A 391 -33.17 -21.72 -13.93
C GLY A 391 -34.43 -20.85 -14.02
N GLU A 392 -35.14 -20.72 -12.89
CA GLU A 392 -36.44 -20.04 -12.79
C GLU A 392 -36.45 -18.64 -13.46
N LEU A 393 -37.61 -18.25 -13.98
CA LEU A 393 -37.85 -16.96 -14.62
C LEU A 393 -38.53 -16.00 -13.63
N GLU A 394 -37.85 -14.90 -13.31
CA GLU A 394 -38.31 -13.87 -12.38
C GLU A 394 -38.68 -12.54 -13.07
N VAL A 395 -39.30 -11.62 -12.33
CA VAL A 395 -39.55 -10.25 -12.80
C VAL A 395 -38.22 -9.53 -13.05
N GLY A 396 -38.03 -9.01 -14.26
CA GLY A 396 -36.75 -8.50 -14.77
C GLY A 396 -36.08 -9.43 -15.79
N SER A 397 -36.53 -10.68 -15.93
CA SER A 397 -35.99 -11.61 -16.94
C SER A 397 -36.28 -11.15 -18.36
N MET A 398 -35.25 -11.16 -19.21
CA MET A 398 -35.38 -11.00 -20.67
C MET A 398 -35.83 -12.33 -21.27
N VAL A 399 -36.92 -12.31 -22.03
CA VAL A 399 -37.61 -13.51 -22.50
C VAL A 399 -38.05 -13.44 -23.95
N GLU A 400 -38.10 -14.61 -24.59
CA GLU A 400 -38.73 -14.86 -25.88
C GLU A 400 -40.01 -15.69 -25.71
N VAL A 401 -41.04 -15.36 -26.49
CA VAL A 401 -42.38 -15.99 -26.45
C VAL A 401 -43.01 -16.08 -27.85
N ASN A 402 -43.86 -17.09 -28.04
CA ASN A 402 -44.55 -17.41 -29.31
C ASN A 402 -43.61 -17.83 -30.47
N ASP A 403 -44.22 -18.15 -31.61
CA ASP A 403 -43.55 -18.43 -32.89
C ASP A 403 -44.31 -17.67 -34.01
N PRO A 404 -43.69 -16.75 -34.76
CA PRO A 404 -42.30 -16.28 -34.61
C PRO A 404 -42.04 -15.60 -33.24
N PRO A 405 -40.80 -15.63 -32.75
CA PRO A 405 -40.48 -15.17 -31.39
C PRO A 405 -40.66 -13.65 -31.24
N LEU A 406 -41.43 -13.28 -30.23
CA LEU A 406 -41.53 -11.92 -29.70
C LEU A 406 -40.61 -11.82 -28.47
N PHE A 407 -39.79 -10.79 -28.41
CA PHE A 407 -38.85 -10.54 -27.32
C PHE A 407 -39.38 -9.44 -26.38
N GLY A 408 -39.06 -9.54 -25.10
CA GLY A 408 -39.42 -8.54 -24.10
C GLY A 408 -38.88 -8.84 -22.70
N VAL A 409 -39.32 -8.08 -21.71
CA VAL A 409 -38.92 -8.22 -20.30
C VAL A 409 -40.14 -8.58 -19.45
N ILE A 410 -40.03 -9.56 -18.55
CA ILE A 410 -41.08 -9.86 -17.58
C ILE A 410 -41.19 -8.68 -16.60
N CYS A 411 -42.29 -7.92 -16.68
CA CYS A 411 -42.60 -6.81 -15.77
C CYS A 411 -43.48 -7.22 -14.58
N TRP A 412 -44.13 -8.38 -14.66
CA TRP A 412 -45.01 -8.91 -13.62
C TRP A 412 -45.09 -10.44 -13.68
N ILE A 413 -45.21 -11.09 -12.52
CA ILE A 413 -45.60 -12.50 -12.42
C ILE A 413 -46.70 -12.60 -11.35
N GLY A 414 -47.76 -13.35 -11.65
CA GLY A 414 -48.84 -13.59 -10.68
C GLY A 414 -49.87 -14.58 -11.18
N ARG A 415 -51.05 -14.59 -10.56
CA ARG A 415 -52.21 -15.37 -11.00
C ARG A 415 -53.30 -14.43 -11.48
N ILE A 416 -54.04 -14.84 -12.50
CA ILE A 416 -55.16 -14.08 -13.08
C ILE A 416 -56.43 -14.91 -12.93
N SER A 417 -57.53 -14.26 -12.56
CA SER A 417 -58.84 -14.89 -12.41
C SER A 417 -59.24 -15.66 -13.67
N GLY A 418 -59.49 -16.96 -13.53
CA GLY A 418 -59.79 -17.89 -14.64
C GLY A 418 -58.58 -18.64 -15.20
N ILE A 419 -57.34 -18.30 -14.82
CA ILE A 419 -56.12 -19.02 -15.20
C ILE A 419 -55.51 -19.68 -13.94
N PRO A 420 -55.47 -21.02 -13.84
CA PRO A 420 -54.99 -21.71 -12.62
C PRO A 420 -53.47 -21.70 -12.47
N GLU A 421 -52.74 -21.27 -13.50
CA GLU A 421 -51.28 -21.29 -13.60
C GLU A 421 -50.68 -19.88 -13.41
N PRO A 422 -49.38 -19.77 -13.05
CA PRO A 422 -48.70 -18.48 -13.06
C PRO A 422 -48.65 -17.87 -14.47
N VAL A 423 -48.94 -16.58 -14.55
CA VAL A 423 -48.93 -15.76 -15.76
C VAL A 423 -47.82 -14.72 -15.64
N ALA A 424 -47.00 -14.60 -16.68
CA ALA A 424 -46.07 -13.50 -16.86
C ALA A 424 -46.77 -12.36 -17.62
N GLY A 425 -46.64 -11.13 -17.10
CA GLY A 425 -46.90 -9.90 -17.82
C GLY A 425 -45.57 -9.37 -18.37
N ILE A 426 -45.46 -9.25 -19.68
CA ILE A 426 -44.22 -8.92 -20.41
C ILE A 426 -44.40 -7.57 -21.10
N GLU A 427 -43.40 -6.69 -21.01
CA GLU A 427 -43.27 -5.54 -21.92
C GLU A 427 -42.41 -5.94 -23.12
N LEU A 428 -42.99 -5.87 -24.32
CA LEU A 428 -42.35 -6.27 -25.58
C LEU A 428 -41.45 -5.17 -26.17
N ASP A 429 -40.35 -5.61 -26.80
CA ASP A 429 -39.44 -4.76 -27.59
C ASP A 429 -40.20 -4.02 -28.71
N GLN A 430 -41.17 -4.72 -29.32
CA GLN A 430 -41.97 -4.25 -30.47
C GLN A 430 -43.44 -4.12 -30.10
N GLU A 431 -44.16 -3.22 -30.78
CA GLU A 431 -45.61 -3.10 -30.61
C GLU A 431 -46.35 -4.28 -31.28
N LEU A 432 -47.30 -4.86 -30.55
CA LEU A 432 -48.17 -5.94 -30.99
C LEU A 432 -49.59 -5.40 -31.10
N SER A 433 -50.25 -5.56 -32.25
CA SER A 433 -51.60 -4.98 -32.51
C SER A 433 -52.73 -5.53 -31.62
N ALA A 434 -52.45 -6.52 -30.78
CA ALA A 434 -53.33 -7.08 -29.75
C ALA A 434 -52.73 -7.00 -28.33
N GLY A 435 -51.64 -6.25 -28.15
CA GLY A 435 -51.02 -5.99 -26.84
C GLY A 435 -51.78 -4.95 -26.02
N THR A 436 -51.53 -4.92 -24.72
CA THR A 436 -52.15 -3.98 -23.77
C THR A 436 -51.14 -2.93 -23.29
N ASP A 437 -51.48 -2.17 -22.26
CA ASP A 437 -50.61 -1.21 -21.56
C ASP A 437 -50.17 -1.72 -20.16
N GLY A 438 -50.23 -3.04 -19.95
CA GLY A 438 -50.04 -3.70 -18.65
C GLY A 438 -51.34 -3.92 -17.86
N SER A 439 -52.49 -3.63 -18.46
CA SER A 439 -53.82 -4.02 -17.97
C SER A 439 -54.35 -5.33 -18.58
N TYR A 440 -55.23 -6.01 -17.84
CA TYR A 440 -55.93 -7.23 -18.26
C TYR A 440 -57.35 -7.23 -17.68
N LEU A 441 -58.38 -7.39 -18.51
CA LEU A 441 -59.81 -7.36 -18.14
C LEU A 441 -60.25 -6.16 -17.27
N GLY A 442 -59.54 -5.02 -17.34
CA GLY A 442 -59.82 -3.81 -16.57
C GLY A 442 -59.01 -3.64 -15.29
N GLU A 443 -58.36 -4.70 -14.79
CA GLU A 443 -57.37 -4.59 -13.73
C GLU A 443 -55.98 -4.26 -14.29
N ARG A 444 -55.10 -3.67 -13.48
CA ARG A 444 -53.75 -3.27 -13.89
C ARG A 444 -52.70 -4.03 -13.09
N HIS A 445 -51.88 -4.80 -13.80
CA HIS A 445 -50.82 -5.62 -13.20
C HIS A 445 -49.43 -4.98 -13.34
N PHE A 446 -49.19 -4.27 -14.46
CA PHE A 446 -47.99 -3.45 -14.67
C PHE A 446 -48.31 -2.17 -15.48
N ARG A 447 -47.26 -1.43 -15.86
CA ARG A 447 -47.35 -0.30 -16.79
C ARG A 447 -46.27 -0.45 -17.85
N CYS A 448 -46.68 -0.38 -19.10
CA CYS A 448 -45.83 -0.26 -20.28
C CYS A 448 -46.53 0.68 -21.28
N PRO A 449 -45.90 1.09 -22.39
CA PRO A 449 -46.61 1.78 -23.47
C PRO A 449 -47.77 0.93 -24.02
N ALA A 450 -48.77 1.59 -24.60
CA ALA A 450 -49.87 0.87 -25.26
C ALA A 450 -49.34 -0.05 -26.37
N ASN A 451 -50.04 -1.15 -26.62
CA ASN A 451 -49.66 -2.21 -27.58
C ASN A 451 -48.38 -2.99 -27.23
N LYS A 452 -47.72 -2.75 -26.08
CA LYS A 452 -46.49 -3.48 -25.69
C LYS A 452 -46.67 -4.51 -24.58
N GLY A 453 -47.79 -4.47 -23.84
CA GLY A 453 -48.08 -5.44 -22.79
C GLY A 453 -48.58 -6.76 -23.35
N LEU A 454 -47.96 -7.88 -22.96
CA LEU A 454 -48.41 -9.23 -23.30
C LEU A 454 -48.56 -10.08 -22.04
N PHE A 455 -49.67 -10.82 -21.93
CA PHE A 455 -49.89 -11.78 -20.84
C PHE A 455 -49.85 -13.22 -21.37
N VAL A 456 -48.93 -14.03 -20.85
CA VAL A 456 -48.76 -15.44 -21.22
C VAL A 456 -48.50 -16.30 -19.99
N LYS A 457 -48.77 -17.61 -20.06
CA LYS A 457 -48.38 -18.53 -18.98
C LYS A 457 -46.86 -18.51 -18.81
N LEU A 458 -46.37 -18.47 -17.57
CA LEU A 458 -44.93 -18.36 -17.28
C LEU A 458 -44.11 -19.47 -17.96
N ARG A 459 -44.64 -20.70 -17.99
CA ARG A 459 -44.05 -21.86 -18.69
C ARG A 459 -43.92 -21.72 -20.22
N ASN A 460 -44.59 -20.74 -20.83
CA ASN A 460 -44.48 -20.45 -22.26
C ASN A 460 -43.35 -19.43 -22.55
N CYS A 461 -42.75 -18.85 -21.51
CA CYS A 461 -41.60 -17.96 -21.63
C CYS A 461 -40.32 -18.79 -21.67
N ARG A 462 -39.38 -18.41 -22.53
CA ARG A 462 -38.00 -18.90 -22.52
C ARG A 462 -37.06 -17.72 -22.30
N ARG A 463 -35.84 -17.96 -21.82
CA ARG A 463 -34.81 -16.90 -21.78
C ARG A 463 -34.51 -16.45 -23.22
N ASP A 464 -34.40 -15.14 -23.40
CA ASP A 464 -34.13 -14.53 -24.70
C ASP A 464 -32.81 -15.05 -25.29
N SER A 465 -32.89 -15.82 -26.38
CA SER A 465 -31.74 -16.48 -27.01
C SER A 465 -30.73 -15.53 -27.65
N ARG A 466 -31.04 -14.23 -27.74
CA ARG A 466 -30.09 -13.18 -28.17
C ARG A 466 -28.98 -12.94 -27.13
N PHE A 467 -29.15 -13.39 -25.89
CA PHE A 467 -28.21 -13.19 -24.78
C PHE A 467 -27.66 -14.53 -24.27
N PRO A 468 -26.34 -14.64 -24.00
CA PRO A 468 -25.78 -15.81 -23.33
C PRO A 468 -26.45 -16.04 -21.97
N ALA A 469 -26.68 -17.30 -21.61
CA ALA A 469 -27.02 -17.63 -20.23
C ALA A 469 -25.90 -17.14 -19.28
N PRO A 470 -26.22 -16.59 -18.10
CA PRO A 470 -25.19 -16.26 -17.12
C PRO A 470 -24.31 -17.48 -16.83
N GLU A 471 -22.98 -17.32 -16.88
CA GLU A 471 -22.08 -18.39 -16.39
C GLU A 471 -22.52 -18.72 -14.95
N THR A 472 -22.71 -20.01 -14.67
CA THR A 472 -22.84 -20.45 -13.28
C THR A 472 -21.57 -20.02 -12.52
N PRO A 473 -21.67 -19.62 -11.24
CA PRO A 473 -20.50 -19.19 -10.47
C PRO A 473 -19.59 -20.38 -10.17
N VAL A 474 -18.79 -20.77 -11.17
CA VAL A 474 -17.76 -21.81 -11.05
C VAL A 474 -16.79 -21.38 -9.96
N ASN A 475 -16.51 -22.26 -8.99
CA ASN A 475 -15.49 -21.99 -7.99
C ASN A 475 -14.15 -21.74 -8.71
N GLN A 476 -13.70 -20.48 -8.71
CA GLN A 476 -12.53 -20.04 -9.50
C GLN A 476 -11.29 -20.86 -9.15
N VAL A 477 -11.15 -21.23 -7.87
CA VAL A 477 -10.10 -22.10 -7.34
C VAL A 477 -10.07 -23.47 -8.02
N GLU A 478 -11.23 -24.07 -8.32
CA GLU A 478 -11.34 -25.35 -9.02
C GLU A 478 -11.16 -25.18 -10.54
N ARG A 479 -11.58 -24.05 -11.11
CA ARG A 479 -11.33 -23.66 -12.52
C ARG A 479 -9.83 -23.47 -12.81
N CYS A 480 -9.04 -22.99 -11.83
CA CYS A 480 -7.57 -22.91 -11.92
C CYS A 480 -6.95 -24.30 -12.12
N ASN A 481 -7.26 -25.21 -11.19
CA ASN A 481 -6.70 -26.56 -11.12
C ASN A 481 -7.05 -27.41 -12.36
N SER A 482 -8.22 -27.20 -12.95
CA SER A 482 -8.74 -28.02 -14.05
C SER A 482 -8.38 -27.57 -15.46
N ILE A 483 -7.91 -26.32 -15.65
CA ILE A 483 -7.66 -25.76 -16.99
C ILE A 483 -6.19 -25.38 -17.22
N ALA A 484 -5.57 -24.64 -16.29
CA ALA A 484 -4.26 -24.01 -16.52
C ALA A 484 -3.09 -24.60 -15.70
N PHE A 485 -3.42 -25.42 -14.71
CA PHE A 485 -2.45 -26.06 -13.80
C PHE A 485 -2.66 -27.58 -13.67
N ALA A 486 -3.46 -28.21 -14.54
CA ALA A 486 -3.74 -29.65 -14.47
C ALA A 486 -2.49 -30.53 -14.64
N GLU A 487 -1.45 -30.02 -15.31
CA GLU A 487 -0.13 -30.68 -15.47
C GLU A 487 0.89 -30.26 -14.39
N TRP A 488 0.54 -29.36 -13.47
CA TRP A 488 1.47 -28.72 -12.53
C TRP A 488 1.28 -29.31 -11.12
N GLY A 489 2.18 -30.21 -10.74
CA GLY A 489 2.09 -31.05 -9.55
C GLY A 489 1.87 -30.30 -8.23
N SER A 490 0.61 -30.14 -7.84
CA SER A 490 0.18 -29.81 -6.48
C SER A 490 -0.59 -31.00 -5.87
N GLU A 491 -0.20 -32.21 -6.27
CA GLU A 491 -0.69 -33.50 -5.74
C GLU A 491 -0.26 -33.68 -4.28
N ARG A 492 -0.95 -34.56 -3.52
CA ARG A 492 -0.65 -34.83 -2.12
C ARG A 492 0.58 -35.74 -2.01
N VAL A 493 1.61 -35.29 -1.31
CA VAL A 493 2.88 -36.02 -1.13
C VAL A 493 3.02 -36.44 0.34
N GLU A 494 2.77 -37.72 0.62
CA GLU A 494 2.90 -38.31 1.96
C GLU A 494 4.34 -38.35 2.46
N GLU A 495 5.28 -38.58 1.54
CA GLU A 495 6.71 -38.73 1.80
C GLU A 495 7.30 -37.44 2.36
N HIS A 496 7.94 -37.52 3.52
CA HIS A 496 8.65 -36.38 4.10
C HIS A 496 9.72 -35.88 3.13
N THR A 497 9.50 -34.67 2.60
CA THR A 497 10.41 -34.03 1.65
C THR A 497 11.22 -32.95 2.39
N PRO A 498 12.52 -33.14 2.62
CA PRO A 498 13.39 -32.10 3.17
C PRO A 498 13.55 -30.94 2.15
N PRO A 499 13.95 -29.74 2.59
CA PRO A 499 14.28 -28.65 1.67
C PRO A 499 15.56 -28.99 0.90
N VAL A 500 15.61 -28.60 -0.38
CA VAL A 500 16.84 -28.56 -1.18
C VAL A 500 17.58 -27.24 -0.96
N ASP A 501 18.89 -27.22 -1.24
CA ASP A 501 19.74 -26.03 -1.17
C ASP A 501 20.56 -25.81 -2.47
N GLY A 502 21.47 -24.84 -2.45
CA GLY A 502 22.44 -24.57 -3.51
C GLY A 502 21.83 -24.29 -4.88
N ASP A 503 22.47 -24.80 -5.94
CA ASP A 503 21.97 -24.69 -7.31
C ASP A 503 20.67 -25.49 -7.53
N GLU A 504 20.45 -26.61 -6.82
CA GLU A 504 19.25 -27.44 -6.95
C GLU A 504 17.98 -26.69 -6.51
N ALA A 505 18.05 -25.98 -5.37
CA ALA A 505 16.97 -25.10 -4.93
C ALA A 505 16.68 -23.98 -5.94
N ARG A 506 17.72 -23.42 -6.56
CA ARG A 506 17.55 -22.42 -7.62
C ARG A 506 16.84 -23.01 -8.83
N GLU A 507 17.23 -24.19 -9.30
CA GLU A 507 16.63 -24.82 -10.49
C GLU A 507 15.20 -25.33 -10.24
N LEU A 508 14.92 -25.84 -9.04
CA LEU A 508 13.58 -26.23 -8.62
C LEU A 508 12.63 -25.03 -8.61
N TYR A 509 13.02 -23.93 -7.94
CA TYR A 509 12.12 -22.82 -7.68
C TYR A 509 12.13 -21.73 -8.77
N HIS A 510 13.21 -21.50 -9.51
CA HIS A 510 13.29 -20.38 -10.45
C HIS A 510 12.30 -20.51 -11.63
N GLY A 511 11.46 -19.49 -11.84
CA GLY A 511 10.60 -19.38 -13.02
C GLY A 511 9.21 -18.82 -12.75
N TRP A 512 8.41 -18.84 -13.80
CA TRP A 512 6.95 -18.65 -13.75
C TRP A 512 6.25 -19.94 -13.33
N LYS A 513 5.06 -19.86 -12.71
CA LYS A 513 4.30 -21.02 -12.21
C LYS A 513 5.12 -21.83 -11.18
N ARG A 514 5.85 -21.10 -10.33
CA ARG A 514 6.68 -21.61 -9.24
C ARG A 514 6.39 -20.88 -7.93
N GLY A 515 6.60 -21.55 -6.82
CA GLY A 515 6.19 -21.12 -5.48
C GLY A 515 4.69 -21.32 -5.24
N ILE A 516 4.16 -20.65 -4.21
CA ILE A 516 2.77 -20.78 -3.80
C ILE A 516 1.89 -19.83 -4.63
N GLN A 517 0.82 -20.34 -5.26
CA GLN A 517 -0.13 -19.53 -5.99
C GLN A 517 -1.03 -18.72 -5.05
N GLY A 518 -1.00 -17.39 -5.17
CA GLY A 518 -1.86 -16.50 -4.40
C GLY A 518 -3.26 -16.34 -4.99
N HIS A 519 -4.28 -16.18 -4.14
CA HIS A 519 -5.67 -15.96 -4.54
C HIS A 519 -6.45 -15.27 -3.41
N LEU A 520 -7.22 -14.23 -3.71
CA LEU A 520 -8.02 -13.45 -2.74
C LEU A 520 -7.21 -13.03 -1.50
N ASN A 521 -6.36 -12.02 -1.68
CA ASN A 521 -5.59 -11.34 -0.61
C ASN A 521 -4.66 -12.24 0.23
N SER A 522 -4.31 -13.44 -0.25
CA SER A 522 -3.54 -14.45 0.49
C SER A 522 -2.05 -14.18 0.70
N CYS A 523 -1.49 -13.11 0.14
CA CYS A 523 -0.03 -12.93 0.04
C CYS A 523 0.69 -12.96 1.40
N TYR A 524 0.04 -12.52 2.48
CA TYR A 524 0.53 -12.62 3.86
C TYR A 524 0.85 -14.07 4.27
N LEU A 525 0.04 -15.03 3.82
CA LEU A 525 0.19 -16.46 4.06
C LEU A 525 1.16 -17.07 3.04
N ASP A 526 0.99 -16.74 1.75
CA ASP A 526 1.81 -17.33 0.68
C ASP A 526 3.29 -17.00 0.87
N ALA A 527 3.62 -15.73 1.10
CA ALA A 527 4.99 -15.26 1.30
C ALA A 527 5.59 -15.83 2.58
N THR A 528 4.80 -15.96 3.65
CA THR A 528 5.26 -16.45 4.96
C THR A 528 5.49 -17.96 4.98
N LEU A 529 4.60 -18.75 4.37
CA LEU A 529 4.82 -20.19 4.21
C LEU A 529 6.02 -20.48 3.30
N PHE A 530 6.18 -19.73 2.20
CA PHE A 530 7.35 -19.87 1.34
C PHE A 530 8.65 -19.44 2.07
N SER A 531 8.63 -18.36 2.87
CA SER A 531 9.75 -17.95 3.72
C SER A 531 10.16 -19.03 4.73
N LEU A 532 9.20 -19.66 5.40
CA LEU A 532 9.46 -20.66 6.45
C LEU A 532 9.97 -21.99 5.91
N PHE A 533 9.37 -22.49 4.83
CA PHE A 533 9.46 -23.91 4.46
C PHE A 533 10.16 -24.20 3.12
N SER A 534 10.42 -23.23 2.24
CA SER A 534 10.93 -23.54 0.88
C SER A 534 12.37 -24.10 0.88
N CYS A 535 13.32 -23.37 1.47
CA CYS A 535 14.76 -23.68 1.45
C CYS A 535 15.35 -23.84 2.87
N CYS A 536 14.52 -23.92 3.91
CA CYS A 536 14.93 -24.04 5.30
C CYS A 536 14.07 -25.09 6.04
N SER A 537 14.67 -25.79 6.99
CA SER A 537 14.05 -26.83 7.81
C SER A 537 13.79 -26.42 9.26
N SER A 538 14.16 -25.20 9.65
CA SER A 538 14.12 -24.75 11.05
C SER A 538 12.70 -24.44 11.57
N ALA A 539 11.69 -24.64 10.72
CA ALA A 539 10.27 -24.66 11.06
C ALA A 539 9.64 -26.07 10.95
N ASP A 540 10.36 -27.10 10.48
CA ASP A 540 9.75 -28.38 10.07
C ASP A 540 9.21 -29.20 11.25
N TRP A 541 9.70 -28.94 12.47
CA TRP A 541 9.14 -29.48 13.70
C TRP A 541 7.66 -29.12 13.89
N VAL A 542 7.15 -28.05 13.27
CA VAL A 542 5.70 -27.70 13.22
C VAL A 542 4.90 -28.78 12.47
N LEU A 543 5.48 -29.36 11.42
CA LEU A 543 4.88 -30.39 10.57
C LEU A 543 4.80 -31.76 11.25
N PHE A 544 5.51 -31.91 12.37
CA PHE A 544 5.62 -33.14 13.17
C PHE A 544 5.30 -32.91 14.66
N TRP A 545 4.70 -31.75 14.98
CA TRP A 545 4.37 -31.39 16.35
C TRP A 545 3.35 -32.38 16.94
N PRO A 546 3.57 -32.95 18.15
CA PRO A 546 2.67 -33.96 18.69
C PRO A 546 1.23 -33.45 18.87
N SER A 547 0.28 -34.11 18.20
CA SER A 547 -1.16 -33.92 18.40
C SER A 547 -1.80 -35.27 18.72
N ASP A 548 -2.74 -35.28 19.66
CA ASP A 548 -3.57 -36.45 19.96
C ASP A 548 -4.72 -36.50 18.92
N PRO A 549 -4.76 -37.49 18.01
CA PRO A 549 -5.74 -37.52 16.93
C PRO A 549 -7.18 -37.74 17.44
N ASP A 550 -7.37 -38.33 18.62
CA ASP A 550 -8.70 -38.63 19.18
C ASP A 550 -9.33 -37.40 19.88
N THR A 551 -8.52 -36.40 20.29
CA THR A 551 -9.01 -35.14 20.88
C THR A 551 -8.87 -33.93 19.95
N ASP A 552 -7.87 -33.91 19.06
CA ASP A 552 -7.45 -32.70 18.34
C ASP A 552 -7.58 -32.83 16.80
N GLN A 553 -8.68 -33.42 16.32
CA GLN A 553 -8.94 -33.70 14.91
C GLN A 553 -8.66 -32.51 13.95
N ASN A 554 -9.03 -31.27 14.34
CA ASN A 554 -8.76 -30.07 13.54
C ASN A 554 -7.26 -29.72 13.44
N SER A 555 -6.48 -29.98 14.50
CA SER A 555 -5.02 -29.76 14.52
C SER A 555 -4.33 -30.79 13.63
N SER A 556 -4.69 -32.07 13.77
CA SER A 556 -4.18 -33.16 12.94
C SER A 556 -4.49 -32.93 11.45
N GLN A 557 -5.73 -32.51 11.12
CA GLN A 557 -6.10 -32.15 9.74
C GLN A 557 -5.31 -30.95 9.21
N ALA A 558 -5.10 -29.91 10.02
CA ALA A 558 -4.32 -28.74 9.61
C ALA A 558 -2.82 -29.07 9.42
N GLN A 559 -2.27 -29.92 10.28
CA GLN A 559 -0.89 -30.39 10.18
C GLN A 559 -0.67 -31.24 8.93
N ASP A 560 -1.55 -32.21 8.65
CA ASP A 560 -1.40 -33.05 7.46
C ASP A 560 -1.64 -32.26 6.16
N LEU A 561 -2.60 -31.34 6.13
CA LEU A 561 -2.77 -30.41 5.00
C LEU A 561 -1.49 -29.57 4.77
N LEU A 562 -0.93 -28.99 5.82
CA LEU A 562 0.30 -28.19 5.74
C LEU A 562 1.50 -29.05 5.29
N ARG A 563 1.65 -30.26 5.81
CA ARG A 563 2.73 -31.19 5.48
C ARG A 563 2.59 -31.76 4.07
N CYS A 564 1.50 -32.47 3.79
CA CYS A 564 1.33 -33.29 2.59
C CYS A 564 0.77 -32.56 1.37
N GLU A 565 0.03 -31.46 1.56
CA GLU A 565 -0.60 -30.74 0.45
C GLU A 565 -0.01 -29.35 0.20
N ILE A 566 0.88 -28.85 1.08
CA ILE A 566 1.57 -27.56 0.91
C ILE A 566 3.09 -27.74 0.92
N VAL A 567 3.72 -28.15 2.04
CA VAL A 567 5.19 -28.15 2.17
C VAL A 567 5.88 -29.25 1.35
N ASN A 568 5.44 -30.51 1.45
CA ASN A 568 6.02 -31.58 0.65
C ASN A 568 5.86 -31.32 -0.86
N PRO A 569 4.69 -30.93 -1.41
CA PRO A 569 4.55 -30.59 -2.83
C PRO A 569 5.38 -29.37 -3.25
N LEU A 570 5.47 -28.33 -2.39
CA LEU A 570 6.33 -27.17 -2.65
C LEU A 570 7.79 -27.58 -2.87
N ARG A 571 8.32 -28.44 -2.00
CA ARG A 571 9.70 -28.95 -2.07
C ARG A 571 9.91 -30.02 -3.14
N ARG A 572 8.86 -30.79 -3.48
CA ARG A 572 8.95 -31.88 -4.46
C ARG A 572 8.80 -31.42 -5.92
N TYR A 573 7.97 -30.41 -6.15
CA TYR A 573 7.59 -29.94 -7.49
C TYR A 573 7.85 -28.46 -7.74
N GLY A 574 8.24 -27.69 -6.72
CA GLY A 574 8.50 -26.25 -6.82
C GLY A 574 7.23 -25.39 -6.93
N TYR A 575 6.04 -25.95 -6.67
CA TYR A 575 4.74 -25.29 -6.87
C TYR A 575 3.66 -25.78 -5.89
N VAL A 576 2.73 -24.91 -5.52
CA VAL A 576 1.50 -25.25 -4.78
C VAL A 576 0.34 -24.42 -5.33
N CYS A 577 -0.80 -25.04 -5.62
CA CYS A 577 -1.98 -24.32 -6.12
C CYS A 577 -2.83 -23.68 -5.02
N ALA A 578 -3.54 -22.61 -5.38
CA ALA A 578 -4.30 -21.78 -4.43
C ALA A 578 -5.42 -22.51 -3.69
N SER A 579 -5.84 -23.70 -4.15
CA SER A 579 -6.84 -24.51 -3.44
C SER A 579 -6.34 -25.04 -2.11
N LYS A 580 -5.03 -25.32 -1.98
CA LYS A 580 -4.42 -25.86 -0.77
C LYS A 580 -4.31 -24.78 0.32
N THR A 581 -3.87 -23.58 -0.06
CA THR A 581 -3.86 -22.41 0.84
C THR A 581 -5.27 -21.92 1.18
N MET A 582 -6.24 -22.03 0.26
CA MET A 582 -7.66 -21.78 0.57
C MET A 582 -8.24 -22.80 1.58
N ALA A 583 -7.88 -24.08 1.47
CA ALA A 583 -8.26 -25.09 2.47
C ALA A 583 -7.68 -24.76 3.86
N LEU A 584 -6.41 -24.35 3.94
CA LEU A 584 -5.78 -23.96 5.21
C LEU A 584 -6.46 -22.72 5.81
N ARG A 585 -6.81 -21.72 4.98
CA ARG A 585 -7.56 -20.53 5.44
C ARG A 585 -8.95 -20.86 5.96
N ARG A 586 -9.64 -21.86 5.41
CA ARG A 586 -10.92 -22.36 5.95
C ARG A 586 -10.76 -23.03 7.31
N LEU A 587 -9.67 -23.79 7.54
CA LEU A 587 -9.38 -24.35 8.86
C LEU A 587 -9.04 -23.27 9.90
N LEU A 588 -8.27 -22.25 9.51
CA LEU A 588 -7.97 -21.08 10.35
C LEU A 588 -9.23 -20.28 10.71
N GLU A 589 -10.10 -20.01 9.72
CA GLU A 589 -11.39 -19.33 9.91
C GLU A 589 -12.31 -20.10 10.87
N ALA A 590 -12.47 -21.42 10.65
CA ALA A 590 -13.28 -22.29 11.50
C ALA A 590 -12.75 -22.40 12.94
N ALA A 591 -11.43 -22.48 13.13
CA ALA A 591 -10.82 -22.59 14.46
C ALA A 591 -10.85 -21.27 15.26
N ASN A 592 -10.88 -20.13 14.58
CA ASN A 592 -10.78 -18.80 15.23
C ASN A 592 -12.09 -18.02 15.29
N SER A 593 -13.15 -18.48 14.62
CA SER A 593 -14.40 -17.72 14.43
C SER A 593 -14.20 -16.35 13.74
N ASP A 594 -13.13 -16.22 12.95
CA ASP A 594 -12.70 -14.99 12.30
C ASP A 594 -12.97 -15.06 10.79
N MET A 595 -14.11 -14.47 10.40
CA MET A 595 -14.66 -14.44 9.03
C MET A 595 -13.80 -13.65 8.02
N GLY A 596 -12.59 -13.21 8.38
CA GLY A 596 -11.67 -12.52 7.48
C GLY A 596 -10.69 -13.43 6.74
N PHE A 597 -10.34 -14.60 7.27
CA PHE A 597 -9.20 -15.38 6.75
C PHE A 597 -9.33 -15.80 5.29
N THR A 598 -10.53 -16.17 4.82
CA THR A 598 -10.76 -16.57 3.41
C THR A 598 -10.78 -15.41 2.40
N ASN A 599 -10.88 -14.15 2.84
CA ASN A 599 -11.24 -13.03 1.95
C ASN A 599 -10.49 -11.69 2.16
N GLN A 600 -9.88 -11.45 3.32
CA GLN A 600 -9.17 -10.19 3.64
C GLN A 600 -7.64 -10.37 3.64
N GLU A 601 -6.92 -9.26 3.42
CA GLU A 601 -5.50 -9.16 3.76
C GLU A 601 -5.40 -9.25 5.29
N LYS A 602 -4.54 -10.15 5.80
CA LYS A 602 -4.20 -10.28 7.22
C LYS A 602 -2.74 -9.92 7.44
N ASP A 603 -2.34 -9.76 8.69
CA ASP A 603 -0.94 -9.55 9.06
C ASP A 603 -0.20 -10.91 9.24
N PRO A 604 1.08 -11.05 8.85
CA PRO A 604 1.86 -12.27 9.06
C PRO A 604 2.04 -12.70 10.52
N GLU A 605 2.12 -11.76 11.47
CA GLU A 605 2.15 -12.05 12.91
C GLU A 605 0.81 -12.68 13.33
N GLU A 606 -0.31 -12.07 12.91
CA GLU A 606 -1.66 -12.59 13.16
C GLU A 606 -1.82 -14.00 12.59
N PHE A 607 -1.42 -14.20 11.33
CA PHE A 607 -1.44 -15.51 10.67
C PHE A 607 -0.59 -16.55 11.41
N LEU A 608 0.64 -16.23 11.81
CA LEU A 608 1.52 -17.17 12.50
C LEU A 608 1.02 -17.52 13.91
N ASN A 609 0.59 -16.52 14.69
CA ASN A 609 -0.04 -16.77 15.98
C ASN A 609 -1.30 -17.65 15.83
N LYS A 610 -2.11 -17.46 14.77
CA LYS A 610 -3.27 -18.32 14.50
C LYS A 610 -2.95 -19.70 13.98
N LEU A 611 -1.86 -19.86 13.22
CA LEU A 611 -1.37 -21.16 12.78
C LEU A 611 -0.79 -21.97 13.94
N PHE A 612 0.05 -21.37 14.79
CA PHE A 612 0.61 -22.02 15.96
C PHE A 612 -0.47 -22.34 17.01
N GLN A 613 -1.48 -21.48 17.18
CA GLN A 613 -2.66 -21.76 18.01
C GLN A 613 -3.48 -22.96 17.47
N LEU A 614 -3.69 -23.04 16.15
CA LEU A 614 -4.39 -24.17 15.51
C LEU A 614 -3.62 -25.49 15.65
N LEU A 615 -2.30 -25.45 15.49
CA LEU A 615 -1.41 -26.62 15.57
C LEU A 615 -0.96 -26.96 17.01
N ARG A 616 -1.40 -26.18 18.02
CA ARG A 616 -1.02 -26.30 19.44
C ARG A 616 0.49 -26.33 19.70
N VAL A 617 1.22 -25.59 18.89
CA VAL A 617 2.67 -25.41 18.96
C VAL A 617 3.06 -24.65 20.23
N GLU A 618 4.10 -25.12 20.94
CA GLU A 618 4.66 -24.38 22.08
C GLU A 618 5.41 -23.10 21.63
N PRO A 619 5.54 -22.09 22.51
CA PRO A 619 6.27 -20.87 22.20
C PRO A 619 7.75 -21.11 21.86
N LEU A 620 8.22 -20.45 20.79
CA LEU A 620 9.59 -20.56 20.28
C LEU A 620 10.62 -19.81 21.14
N LEU A 621 10.20 -18.71 21.77
CA LEU A 621 11.08 -17.74 22.41
C LEU A 621 10.71 -17.65 23.89
N LYS A 622 11.62 -18.11 24.77
CA LYS A 622 11.58 -17.83 26.20
C LYS A 622 12.45 -16.62 26.49
N ILE A 623 11.82 -15.49 26.78
CA ILE A 623 12.47 -14.19 26.99
C ILE A 623 12.08 -13.70 28.38
N ARG A 624 13.04 -13.27 29.21
CA ARG A 624 12.73 -12.72 30.54
C ARG A 624 13.33 -11.34 30.73
N SER A 625 12.67 -10.51 31.54
CA SER A 625 13.34 -9.38 32.17
C SER A 625 14.18 -9.89 33.35
N MET A 626 15.31 -9.24 33.65
CA MET A 626 16.24 -9.71 34.69
C MET A 626 15.59 -9.96 36.07
N THR A 627 14.51 -9.24 36.39
CA THR A 627 13.78 -9.26 37.67
C THR A 627 12.46 -10.03 37.64
N GLN A 628 12.12 -10.69 36.52
CA GLN A 628 10.82 -11.35 36.31
C GLN A 628 10.96 -12.83 35.92
N GLU A 629 9.84 -13.56 35.99
CA GLU A 629 9.69 -14.87 35.37
C GLU A 629 9.83 -14.79 33.83
N PRO A 630 10.16 -15.91 33.16
CA PRO A 630 10.10 -16.00 31.71
C PRO A 630 8.72 -15.65 31.13
N GLN A 631 8.73 -14.89 30.05
CA GLN A 631 7.60 -14.69 29.15
C GLN A 631 7.85 -15.51 27.89
N GLU A 632 6.78 -16.01 27.29
CA GLU A 632 6.85 -16.96 26.19
C GLU A 632 6.07 -16.43 24.97
N CYS A 633 6.70 -16.46 23.79
CA CYS A 633 6.11 -15.98 22.53
C CYS A 633 6.69 -16.72 21.31
N HIS A 634 6.05 -16.60 20.13
CA HIS A 634 6.57 -17.18 18.88
C HIS A 634 7.37 -16.18 18.03
N LEU A 635 7.11 -14.88 18.19
CA LEU A 635 7.75 -13.78 17.45
C LEU A 635 8.18 -12.69 18.43
N TYR A 636 9.19 -11.89 18.05
CA TYR A 636 9.59 -10.72 18.80
C TYR A 636 9.50 -9.44 17.95
N GLN A 637 8.74 -8.45 18.43
CA GLN A 637 8.69 -7.11 17.85
C GLN A 637 9.94 -6.33 18.24
N LEU A 638 10.71 -5.90 17.24
CA LEU A 638 11.81 -4.96 17.45
C LEU A 638 11.25 -3.56 17.74
N PHE A 639 11.65 -2.98 18.87
CA PHE A 639 11.37 -1.58 19.20
C PHE A 639 12.59 -0.71 18.84
N PRO A 640 12.37 0.47 18.23
CA PRO A 640 13.47 1.35 17.87
C PRO A 640 14.10 2.02 19.10
N PRO A 641 15.37 2.46 19.02
CA PRO A 641 16.00 3.25 20.08
C PRO A 641 15.22 4.54 20.36
N THR A 642 15.15 4.93 21.64
CA THR A 642 14.42 6.13 22.10
C THR A 642 14.99 7.46 21.57
N LEU A 643 16.23 7.45 21.12
CA LEU A 643 16.88 8.55 20.41
C LEU A 643 17.15 8.14 18.96
N ALA A 644 16.56 8.85 18.00
CA ALA A 644 16.84 8.64 16.59
C ALA A 644 18.30 9.04 16.27
N PRO A 645 19.05 8.24 15.47
CA PRO A 645 20.43 8.55 15.14
C PRO A 645 20.53 9.89 14.39
N SER A 646 21.31 10.83 14.93
CA SER A 646 21.49 12.13 14.30
C SER A 646 22.33 12.00 13.02
N PRO A 647 22.01 12.71 11.92
CA PRO A 647 22.82 12.71 10.71
C PRO A 647 24.18 13.44 10.86
N TYR A 648 24.54 13.87 12.07
CA TYR A 648 25.72 14.69 12.39
C TYR A 648 26.71 14.04 13.37
N SER A 649 26.57 12.74 13.67
CA SER A 649 27.53 12.01 14.51
C SER A 649 28.92 11.96 13.86
N PRO A 650 30.01 12.33 14.56
CA PRO A 650 31.36 12.40 13.98
C PRO A 650 32.00 11.01 13.78
N LEU A 651 32.82 10.90 12.73
CA LEU A 651 33.40 9.66 12.23
C LEU A 651 34.75 9.30 12.87
N PRO A 652 34.98 8.03 13.25
CA PRO A 652 36.28 7.38 13.16
C PRO A 652 36.68 7.18 11.69
N GLN A 653 37.98 7.13 11.39
CA GLN A 653 38.47 6.89 10.02
C GLN A 653 38.42 5.38 9.68
N SER A 654 37.79 5.03 8.56
CA SER A 654 37.72 3.65 8.04
C SER A 654 38.93 3.33 7.13
N PRO A 655 39.36 2.05 7.03
CA PRO A 655 40.46 1.64 6.16
C PRO A 655 40.20 1.85 4.65
N LEU A 656 41.26 1.79 3.85
CA LEU A 656 41.15 1.61 2.40
C LEU A 656 40.87 0.13 2.11
N ASP A 657 39.67 -0.16 1.60
CA ASP A 657 39.35 -1.19 0.58
C ASP A 657 37.83 -1.42 0.56
N SER A 658 37.09 -0.63 -0.23
CA SER A 658 35.64 -0.80 -0.45
C SER A 658 35.34 -0.93 -1.95
N PRO A 659 34.52 -1.91 -2.40
CA PRO A 659 34.33 -2.26 -3.81
C PRO A 659 33.28 -1.41 -4.55
N ILE A 660 32.96 -0.21 -4.05
CA ILE A 660 31.97 0.70 -4.64
C ILE A 660 32.60 2.08 -4.85
N PRO A 661 32.44 2.70 -6.04
CA PRO A 661 32.89 4.08 -6.27
C PRO A 661 32.21 5.06 -5.31
N LEU A 662 32.97 5.55 -4.32
CA LEU A 662 32.47 6.47 -3.30
C LEU A 662 32.26 7.88 -3.86
N SER A 663 31.01 8.32 -3.93
CA SER A 663 30.66 9.71 -4.25
C SER A 663 30.96 10.65 -3.07
N SER A 664 31.29 11.90 -3.40
CA SER A 664 31.52 12.98 -2.42
C SER A 664 30.25 13.26 -1.57
N PRO A 665 30.39 13.68 -0.30
CA PRO A 665 29.27 13.72 0.65
C PRO A 665 28.15 14.67 0.19
N SER A 666 27.04 14.08 -0.24
CA SER A 666 25.76 14.76 -0.48
C SER A 666 24.96 14.90 0.82
N SER A 667 24.03 15.85 0.86
CA SER A 667 23.14 16.10 1.99
C SER A 667 22.07 15.01 2.22
N ASN A 668 22.01 14.02 1.34
CA ASN A 668 21.00 12.96 1.32
C ASN A 668 21.64 11.64 1.73
N ARG A 669 21.76 11.37 3.04
CA ARG A 669 22.09 10.04 3.55
C ARG A 669 20.83 9.29 3.98
N MET A 670 20.78 8.00 3.70
CA MET A 670 19.74 7.12 4.23
C MET A 670 19.96 6.92 5.74
N ARG A 671 18.88 6.99 6.53
CA ARG A 671 18.86 6.55 7.93
C ARG A 671 18.80 5.04 7.94
N VAL A 672 19.94 4.40 8.16
CA VAL A 672 20.12 2.94 8.21
C VAL A 672 20.16 2.48 9.67
N ALA A 673 19.68 1.26 9.92
CA ALA A 673 20.02 0.47 11.10
C ALA A 673 20.06 -1.02 10.73
N SER A 674 21.00 -1.78 11.29
CA SER A 674 21.03 -3.24 11.13
C SER A 674 20.08 -3.95 12.10
N VAL A 675 19.64 -5.15 11.74
CA VAL A 675 18.80 -5.99 12.63
C VAL A 675 19.54 -6.36 13.91
N GLN A 676 20.87 -6.52 13.88
CA GLN A 676 21.71 -6.65 15.08
C GLN A 676 21.56 -5.44 16.01
N ALA A 677 21.77 -4.22 15.51
CA ALA A 677 21.67 -3.00 16.30
C ALA A 677 20.26 -2.75 16.84
N LEU A 678 19.23 -3.06 16.05
CA LEU A 678 17.83 -2.99 16.48
C LEU A 678 17.50 -4.02 17.56
N LEU A 679 17.97 -5.26 17.45
CA LEU A 679 17.74 -6.30 18.47
C LEU A 679 18.47 -5.98 19.78
N GLU A 680 19.76 -5.60 19.72
CA GLU A 680 20.53 -5.16 20.88
C GLU A 680 19.85 -3.96 21.57
N SER A 681 19.44 -2.94 20.80
CA SER A 681 18.71 -1.79 21.32
C SER A 681 17.39 -2.18 21.99
N SER A 682 16.57 -3.01 21.33
CA SER A 682 15.25 -3.41 21.82
C SER A 682 15.34 -4.20 23.12
N PHE A 683 16.28 -5.16 23.20
CA PHE A 683 16.54 -5.92 24.43
C PHE A 683 17.14 -5.06 25.54
N LEU A 684 18.05 -4.14 25.22
CA LEU A 684 18.67 -3.20 26.17
C LEU A 684 17.62 -2.31 26.83
N HIS A 685 16.76 -1.65 26.04
CA HIS A 685 15.75 -0.71 26.55
C HIS A 685 14.68 -1.41 27.40
N ALA A 686 14.30 -2.65 27.06
CA ALA A 686 13.33 -3.43 27.82
C ALA A 686 13.95 -4.27 28.97
N GLY A 687 15.28 -4.26 29.12
CA GLY A 687 15.99 -5.04 30.16
C GLY A 687 15.85 -6.56 30.00
N LEU A 688 15.75 -7.03 28.76
CA LEU A 688 15.44 -8.42 28.39
C LEU A 688 16.70 -9.26 28.13
N LYS A 689 16.57 -10.57 28.34
CA LYS A 689 17.48 -11.62 27.86
C LYS A 689 16.70 -12.83 27.36
N PHE A 690 17.29 -13.57 26.42
CA PHE A 690 16.85 -14.92 26.06
C PHE A 690 17.26 -15.90 27.17
N VAL A 691 16.32 -16.75 27.61
CA VAL A 691 16.58 -17.78 28.62
C VAL A 691 17.44 -18.91 28.05
N GLU A 692 17.17 -19.28 26.79
CA GLU A 692 17.85 -20.32 26.03
C GLU A 692 17.97 -19.91 24.55
N ALA A 693 18.79 -20.64 23.78
CA ALA A 693 19.07 -20.32 22.38
C ALA A 693 17.92 -20.80 21.47
N PRO A 694 17.19 -19.90 20.77
CA PRO A 694 16.12 -20.32 19.88
C PRO A 694 16.68 -21.04 18.64
N SER A 695 16.03 -22.14 18.24
CA SER A 695 16.33 -22.84 16.98
C SER A 695 15.92 -22.01 15.75
N CYS A 696 14.80 -21.31 15.86
CA CYS A 696 14.26 -20.36 14.88
C CYS A 696 13.83 -19.07 15.60
N LEU A 697 14.23 -17.91 15.08
CA LEU A 697 13.96 -16.58 15.65
C LEU A 697 13.29 -15.70 14.59
N LEU A 698 12.05 -15.31 14.88
CA LEU A 698 11.20 -14.50 14.01
C LEU A 698 11.17 -13.06 14.54
N LEU A 699 11.79 -12.13 13.82
CA LEU A 699 11.91 -10.72 14.20
C LEU A 699 11.02 -9.84 13.33
N LEU A 700 10.04 -9.18 13.94
CA LEU A 700 9.20 -8.17 13.27
C LEU A 700 9.92 -6.82 13.32
N MET A 701 9.94 -6.11 12.19
CA MET A 701 10.68 -4.85 12.03
C MET A 701 9.93 -3.65 12.65
N PRO A 702 10.61 -2.59 13.09
CA PRO A 702 9.98 -1.40 13.70
C PRO A 702 9.23 -0.56 12.65
N ARG A 703 7.96 -0.91 12.42
CA ARG A 703 7.01 -0.26 11.50
C ARG A 703 5.82 0.31 12.26
N PHE A 704 5.27 1.43 11.79
CA PHE A 704 4.10 2.06 12.41
C PHE A 704 3.05 2.37 11.33
N GLY A 705 2.15 1.42 11.09
CA GLY A 705 1.15 1.50 10.02
C GLY A 705 1.76 1.37 8.61
N LYS A 706 1.01 1.80 7.59
CA LYS A 706 1.41 1.68 6.17
C LYS A 706 2.34 2.84 5.73
N ASP A 707 2.22 4.02 6.34
CA ASP A 707 2.85 5.25 5.84
C ASP A 707 4.10 5.70 6.63
N PHE A 708 4.37 5.15 7.83
CA PHE A 708 5.54 5.54 8.63
C PHE A 708 6.58 4.42 8.77
N LYS A 709 7.73 4.63 8.11
CA LYS A 709 8.96 3.86 8.28
C LYS A 709 9.95 4.67 9.11
N MET A 710 10.39 4.15 10.25
CA MET A 710 11.32 4.90 11.10
C MET A 710 12.73 5.00 10.50
N PHE A 711 13.13 4.03 9.69
CA PHE A 711 14.41 3.99 8.96
C PHE A 711 14.13 4.03 7.46
N ASP A 712 15.04 4.63 6.68
CA ASP A 712 14.93 4.71 5.21
C ASP A 712 15.35 3.39 4.56
N ALA A 713 16.24 2.64 5.23
CA ALA A 713 16.50 1.23 5.02
C ALA A 713 16.80 0.54 6.35
N ILE A 714 16.39 -0.73 6.47
CA ILE A 714 16.91 -1.65 7.48
C ILE A 714 17.89 -2.59 6.76
N LEU A 715 18.97 -2.97 7.44
CA LEU A 715 19.95 -3.95 6.94
C LEU A 715 19.74 -5.30 7.63
N PRO A 716 19.13 -6.31 6.95
CA PRO A 716 19.05 -7.68 7.44
C PRO A 716 20.46 -8.25 7.66
N THR A 717 20.85 -8.45 8.91
CA THR A 717 22.20 -8.91 9.26
C THR A 717 22.38 -10.36 8.86
N LEU A 718 23.27 -10.66 7.89
CA LEU A 718 23.43 -12.04 7.36
C LEU A 718 23.71 -13.11 8.42
N SER A 719 24.42 -12.77 9.50
CA SER A 719 24.60 -13.64 10.66
C SER A 719 24.55 -12.84 11.96
N LEU A 720 23.43 -12.98 12.66
CA LEU A 720 23.10 -12.36 13.94
C LEU A 720 23.91 -13.01 15.07
N ASP A 721 24.22 -12.25 16.11
CA ASP A 721 25.00 -12.66 17.27
C ASP A 721 24.20 -12.43 18.55
N ILE A 722 23.72 -13.52 19.15
CA ILE A 722 22.85 -13.50 20.33
C ILE A 722 23.60 -13.79 21.63
N THR A 723 24.91 -14.03 21.57
CA THR A 723 25.77 -14.44 22.71
C THR A 723 25.55 -13.59 23.95
N ASP A 724 25.48 -12.27 23.76
CA ASP A 724 25.42 -11.27 24.82
C ASP A 724 23.97 -10.91 25.23
N LEU A 725 22.98 -11.42 24.47
CA LEU A 725 21.54 -11.33 24.73
C LEU A 725 21.01 -12.53 25.51
N LEU A 726 21.78 -13.60 25.66
CA LEU A 726 21.44 -14.80 26.43
C LEU A 726 21.75 -14.63 27.92
N ASP A 727 20.97 -15.30 28.77
CA ASP A 727 21.10 -15.22 30.23
C ASP A 727 22.36 -15.92 30.77
N ASP A 728 22.53 -17.21 30.48
CA ASP A 728 23.57 -18.07 31.06
C ASP A 728 24.64 -18.43 30.03
N THR A 729 25.38 -17.41 29.56
CA THR A 729 26.48 -17.54 28.59
C THR A 729 27.80 -17.04 29.14
N LEU A 730 28.90 -17.62 28.66
CA LEU A 730 30.25 -17.07 28.89
C LEU A 730 30.50 -15.92 27.90
N ARG A 731 30.44 -14.70 28.43
CA ARG A 731 30.59 -13.45 27.67
C ARG A 731 31.96 -12.79 27.87
N GLN A 732 32.34 -11.91 26.95
CA GLN A 732 33.69 -11.34 26.88
C GLN A 732 33.74 -9.90 27.41
N CYS A 733 34.76 -9.58 28.20
CA CYS A 733 35.01 -8.23 28.69
C CYS A 733 35.43 -7.31 27.53
N SER A 734 34.67 -6.23 27.32
CA SER A 734 34.87 -5.24 26.25
C SER A 734 36.22 -4.48 26.29
N ILE A 735 37.05 -4.71 27.32
CA ILE A 735 38.38 -4.09 27.50
C ILE A 735 39.50 -5.13 27.34
N CYS A 736 39.43 -6.26 28.05
CA CYS A 736 40.54 -7.23 28.12
C CYS A 736 40.21 -8.64 27.62
N GLN A 737 39.02 -8.86 27.07
CA GLN A 737 38.53 -10.13 26.50
C GLN A 737 38.48 -11.35 27.45
N ALA A 738 38.83 -11.19 28.74
CA ALA A 738 38.56 -12.15 29.80
C ALA A 738 37.04 -12.29 30.07
N VAL A 739 36.64 -13.26 30.89
CA VAL A 739 35.22 -13.46 31.27
C VAL A 739 34.63 -12.19 31.87
N ALA A 740 33.47 -11.77 31.38
CA ALA A 740 32.69 -10.69 31.98
C ALA A 740 31.84 -11.22 33.15
N GLU A 741 31.84 -10.49 34.28
CA GLU A 741 30.93 -10.73 35.42
C GLU A 741 29.90 -9.61 35.59
N TRP A 742 30.06 -8.50 34.86
CA TRP A 742 29.27 -7.29 34.98
C TRP A 742 28.87 -6.77 33.61
N GLU A 743 27.61 -6.33 33.45
CA GLU A 743 27.17 -5.53 32.30
C GLU A 743 26.71 -4.14 32.78
N CYS A 744 26.84 -3.12 31.93
CA CYS A 744 26.39 -1.77 32.27
C CYS A 744 25.63 -1.12 31.11
N LEU A 745 24.31 -1.04 31.26
CA LEU A 745 23.39 -0.47 30.28
C LEU A 745 23.77 0.99 29.95
N GLN A 746 24.09 1.79 30.98
CA GLN A 746 24.48 3.19 30.85
C GLN A 746 25.82 3.40 30.11
N CYS A 747 26.65 2.37 29.94
CA CYS A 747 27.84 2.47 29.09
C CYS A 747 27.55 2.28 27.60
N TYR A 748 26.37 1.79 27.20
CA TYR A 748 26.10 1.41 25.80
C TYR A 748 26.32 2.55 24.81
N GLU A 749 25.84 3.75 25.15
CA GLU A 749 26.03 4.99 24.37
C GLU A 749 27.43 5.61 24.50
N ASP A 750 28.30 5.07 25.37
CA ASP A 750 29.65 5.61 25.58
C ASP A 750 30.59 5.19 24.44
N LEU A 751 30.89 6.15 23.57
CA LEU A 751 31.78 6.04 22.42
C LEU A 751 33.28 6.02 22.80
N ASP A 752 33.66 6.38 24.04
CA ASP A 752 35.05 6.22 24.52
C ASP A 752 35.42 4.72 24.70
N ILE A 753 34.42 3.84 24.72
CA ILE A 753 34.54 2.39 24.90
C ILE A 753 34.08 1.72 23.61
N MET A 754 34.79 0.68 23.12
CA MET A 754 34.56 0.03 21.81
C MET A 754 33.09 0.11 21.32
N PRO A 755 32.79 0.85 20.24
CA PRO A 755 31.42 1.06 19.77
C PRO A 755 30.69 -0.24 19.37
N GLY A 756 29.35 -0.16 19.34
CA GLY A 756 28.51 -1.15 18.67
C GLY A 756 28.38 -2.52 19.32
N ARG A 757 28.47 -2.62 20.66
CA ARG A 757 28.14 -3.83 21.44
C ARG A 757 27.62 -3.48 22.84
N LEU A 758 26.82 -4.39 23.41
CA LEU A 758 26.59 -4.47 24.86
C LEU A 758 27.92 -4.42 25.63
N LYS A 759 28.04 -3.51 26.61
CA LYS A 759 29.30 -3.21 27.31
C LYS A 759 29.40 -4.01 28.60
N GLN A 760 30.49 -4.77 28.71
CA GLN A 760 30.63 -5.82 29.72
C GLN A 760 32.05 -5.91 30.24
N TYR A 761 32.21 -6.30 31.50
CA TYR A 761 33.47 -6.16 32.21
C TYR A 761 33.76 -7.33 33.15
N CYS A 762 35.02 -7.77 33.18
CA CYS A 762 35.54 -8.50 34.34
C CYS A 762 35.62 -7.55 35.55
N PRO A 763 35.71 -8.03 36.81
CA PRO A 763 35.66 -7.18 38.00
C PRO A 763 36.70 -6.04 38.02
N THR A 764 37.91 -6.31 37.53
CA THR A 764 38.99 -5.31 37.43
C THR A 764 38.64 -4.19 36.46
N CYS A 765 38.22 -4.54 35.24
CA CYS A 765 37.84 -3.55 34.23
C CYS A 765 36.56 -2.81 34.62
N ASN A 766 35.61 -3.46 35.30
CA ASN A 766 34.39 -2.83 35.80
C ASN A 766 34.76 -1.68 36.76
N THR A 767 35.67 -1.94 37.68
CA THR A 767 36.14 -0.96 38.66
C THR A 767 36.90 0.19 37.99
N GLN A 768 37.78 -0.10 37.02
CA GLN A 768 38.55 0.91 36.29
C GLN A 768 37.66 1.81 35.42
N VAL A 769 36.74 1.23 34.64
CA VAL A 769 35.86 1.96 33.71
C VAL A 769 34.94 2.93 34.47
N HIS A 770 34.38 2.50 35.60
CA HIS A 770 33.48 3.30 36.43
C HIS A 770 34.19 4.23 37.42
N SER A 771 35.52 4.12 37.59
CA SER A 771 36.32 5.14 38.29
C SER A 771 36.44 6.46 37.49
N HIS A 772 36.14 6.43 36.18
CA HIS A 772 36.22 7.59 35.31
C HIS A 772 35.06 8.58 35.54
N ARG A 773 35.37 9.89 35.59
CA ARG A 773 34.40 10.95 35.96
C ARG A 773 33.12 11.02 35.11
N LYS A 774 33.14 10.56 33.86
CA LYS A 774 31.92 10.44 33.02
C LYS A 774 30.95 9.34 33.50
N ARG A 775 31.48 8.32 34.20
CA ARG A 775 30.86 6.99 34.43
C ARG A 775 30.71 6.64 35.92
N THR A 776 31.18 7.47 36.85
CA THR A 776 31.03 7.27 38.31
C THR A 776 29.57 7.27 38.80
N SER A 777 28.62 7.72 37.98
CA SER A 777 27.17 7.71 38.23
C SER A 777 26.46 6.49 37.61
N HIS A 778 27.19 5.55 37.00
CA HIS A 778 26.61 4.38 36.37
C HIS A 778 26.42 3.24 37.36
N SER A 779 25.37 2.44 37.15
CA SER A 779 25.00 1.27 37.96
C SER A 779 25.27 -0.03 37.19
N PRO A 780 26.52 -0.57 37.18
CA PRO A 780 26.80 -1.87 36.61
C PRO A 780 26.12 -3.00 37.41
N VAL A 781 25.56 -3.99 36.70
CA VAL A 781 24.81 -5.11 37.26
C VAL A 781 25.59 -6.40 37.03
N LYS A 782 25.55 -7.35 37.98
CA LYS A 782 26.15 -8.67 37.79
C LYS A 782 25.35 -9.49 36.78
N VAL A 783 26.05 -10.13 35.85
CA VAL A 783 25.44 -11.13 34.94
C VAL A 783 25.45 -12.52 35.57
N ARG A 784 24.63 -13.44 35.04
CA ARG A 784 24.75 -14.88 35.33
C ARG A 784 25.95 -15.45 34.56
N ILE A 785 26.49 -16.55 35.08
CA ILE A 785 27.70 -17.22 34.55
C ILE A 785 27.49 -18.72 34.72
N PRO A 786 27.69 -19.54 33.66
CA PRO A 786 27.55 -20.99 33.74
C PRO A 786 28.43 -21.63 34.83
N LYS A 787 27.85 -22.59 35.55
CA LYS A 787 28.53 -23.29 36.65
C LYS A 787 29.47 -24.39 36.14
N GLY A 788 30.74 -24.05 35.90
CA GLY A 788 31.79 -25.05 35.64
C GLY A 788 33.17 -24.45 35.38
N PRO A 789 34.25 -25.24 35.50
CA PRO A 789 35.58 -24.80 35.10
C PRO A 789 35.69 -24.75 33.57
N TRP A 790 35.84 -23.56 33.00
CA TRP A 790 36.01 -23.37 31.56
C TRP A 790 37.50 -23.25 31.20
N THR A 791 37.95 -24.05 30.22
CA THR A 791 39.37 -24.16 29.80
C THR A 791 39.61 -23.80 28.32
N GLY A 792 38.56 -23.49 27.56
CA GLY A 792 38.65 -23.18 26.13
C GLY A 792 38.76 -21.68 25.81
N PRO A 793 38.97 -21.30 24.54
CA PRO A 793 38.89 -19.91 24.11
C PRO A 793 37.45 -19.39 24.18
N LEU A 794 37.22 -18.21 24.78
CA LEU A 794 35.90 -17.58 24.87
C LEU A 794 35.33 -17.14 23.50
N HIS A 795 36.10 -17.24 22.41
CA HIS A 795 35.59 -17.01 21.06
C HIS A 795 34.79 -18.22 20.53
N CYS A 796 34.98 -19.40 21.12
CA CYS A 796 34.25 -20.63 20.77
C CYS A 796 32.89 -20.76 21.49
N THR A 797 32.50 -19.79 22.33
CA THR A 797 31.19 -19.76 23.02
C THR A 797 30.18 -18.82 22.36
N ARG A 798 30.52 -18.23 21.21
CA ARG A 798 29.68 -17.20 20.56
C ARG A 798 28.57 -17.84 19.74
N GLN A 799 27.34 -17.67 20.19
CA GLN A 799 26.14 -18.24 19.57
C GLN A 799 25.61 -17.30 18.49
N ARG A 800 25.50 -17.83 17.27
CA ARG A 800 25.12 -17.08 16.08
C ARG A 800 23.96 -17.73 15.36
N MET A 801 23.11 -16.90 14.77
CA MET A 801 22.01 -17.35 13.91
C MET A 801 22.24 -16.82 12.50
N SER A 802 21.88 -17.60 11.49
CA SER A 802 21.96 -17.22 10.08
C SER A 802 20.62 -16.68 9.60
N LEU A 803 20.62 -15.61 8.82
CA LEU A 803 19.42 -15.13 8.14
C LEU A 803 19.07 -16.08 6.98
N PHE A 804 17.86 -16.66 6.99
CA PHE A 804 17.42 -17.56 5.91
C PHE A 804 16.28 -16.99 5.06
N ALA A 805 15.43 -16.12 5.60
CA ALA A 805 14.39 -15.45 4.82
C ALA A 805 14.05 -14.05 5.35
N VAL A 806 13.49 -13.21 4.47
CA VAL A 806 12.91 -11.90 4.82
C VAL A 806 11.58 -11.73 4.09
N THR A 807 10.49 -11.68 4.84
CA THR A 807 9.17 -11.28 4.33
C THR A 807 9.09 -9.75 4.28
N CYS A 808 8.65 -9.20 3.14
CA CYS A 808 8.64 -7.78 2.84
C CYS A 808 7.26 -7.28 2.40
N ILE A 809 6.90 -6.04 2.76
CA ILE A 809 5.68 -5.34 2.30
C ILE A 809 5.95 -3.85 2.08
N GLU A 810 5.52 -3.37 0.90
CA GLU A 810 5.58 -1.95 0.53
C GLU A 810 4.32 -1.21 1.01
N THR A 811 3.11 -1.71 0.67
CA THR A 811 1.81 -1.09 1.04
C THR A 811 0.73 -2.10 1.42
N SER A 812 0.40 -3.05 0.54
CA SER A 812 -0.65 -4.06 0.74
C SER A 812 -0.40 -5.34 -0.07
N HIS A 813 0.88 -5.72 -0.21
CA HIS A 813 1.27 -6.94 -0.91
C HIS A 813 2.58 -7.48 -0.33
N TYR A 814 2.50 -8.67 0.27
CA TYR A 814 3.62 -9.37 0.85
C TYR A 814 4.36 -10.20 -0.21
N VAL A 815 5.68 -10.11 -0.17
CA VAL A 815 6.64 -10.90 -0.98
C VAL A 815 7.73 -11.42 -0.06
N SER A 816 8.56 -12.36 -0.51
CA SER A 816 9.70 -12.80 0.31
C SER A 816 11.01 -12.95 -0.46
N PHE A 817 12.09 -12.77 0.29
CA PHE A 817 13.47 -13.03 -0.11
C PHE A 817 13.97 -14.23 0.67
N ILE A 818 14.55 -15.22 0.00
CA ILE A 818 14.92 -16.51 0.58
C ILE A 818 16.37 -16.80 0.22
N LYS A 819 17.18 -17.08 1.23
CA LYS A 819 18.55 -17.55 1.06
C LYS A 819 18.50 -19.05 0.74
N HIS A 820 18.86 -19.42 -0.49
CA HIS A 820 18.73 -20.80 -0.98
C HIS A 820 20.05 -21.58 -0.90
N GLY A 821 21.16 -20.95 -0.53
CA GLY A 821 22.49 -21.58 -0.47
C GLY A 821 23.46 -20.77 0.39
N PRO A 822 24.70 -21.25 0.63
CA PRO A 822 25.64 -20.62 1.56
C PRO A 822 26.22 -19.29 1.06
N LEU A 823 26.39 -19.09 -0.25
CA LEU A 823 27.12 -17.92 -0.79
C LEU A 823 26.34 -16.62 -0.55
N PRO A 824 27.00 -15.45 -0.48
CA PRO A 824 26.32 -14.16 -0.29
C PRO A 824 25.27 -13.86 -1.37
N THR A 825 25.45 -14.39 -2.58
CA THR A 825 24.62 -14.22 -3.77
C THR A 825 23.41 -15.16 -3.86
N ASP A 826 23.29 -16.16 -2.98
CA ASP A 826 22.31 -17.24 -3.14
C ASP A 826 20.91 -16.81 -2.64
N TRP A 827 20.27 -15.92 -3.39
CA TRP A 827 18.98 -15.33 -3.07
C TRP A 827 17.92 -15.53 -4.15
N LEU A 828 16.73 -15.94 -3.71
CA LEU A 828 15.50 -15.98 -4.48
C LEU A 828 14.54 -14.89 -4.01
N PHE A 829 13.86 -14.24 -4.96
CA PHE A 829 12.72 -13.35 -4.73
C PHE A 829 11.43 -14.05 -5.18
N PHE A 830 10.45 -14.18 -4.29
CA PHE A 830 9.16 -14.82 -4.54
C PHE A 830 8.00 -13.83 -4.41
N ASP A 831 7.10 -13.88 -5.40
CA ASP A 831 5.83 -13.13 -5.41
C ASP A 831 4.69 -14.08 -5.84
N SER A 832 3.67 -14.23 -4.98
CA SER A 832 2.54 -15.15 -5.19
C SER A 832 1.51 -14.65 -6.21
N MET A 833 1.57 -13.37 -6.60
CA MET A 833 0.64 -12.70 -7.51
C MET A 833 1.36 -11.88 -8.59
N ALA A 834 2.52 -12.38 -9.05
CA ALA A 834 3.44 -11.69 -9.93
C ALA A 834 2.89 -11.34 -11.34
N ASP A 835 1.87 -12.05 -11.80
CA ASP A 835 1.10 -11.78 -13.03
C ASP A 835 -0.31 -12.41 -12.90
N ARG A 836 -1.22 -12.15 -13.83
CA ARG A 836 -2.62 -12.62 -13.78
C ARG A 836 -3.19 -12.99 -15.16
N GLU A 837 -3.48 -14.27 -15.34
CA GLU A 837 -4.14 -14.79 -16.55
C GLU A 837 -5.67 -14.66 -16.42
N GLY A 838 -6.29 -13.79 -17.22
CA GLY A 838 -7.75 -13.71 -17.40
C GLY A 838 -8.49 -12.58 -16.64
N GLY A 839 -9.79 -12.45 -16.92
CA GLY A 839 -10.68 -11.39 -16.40
C GLY A 839 -11.20 -11.65 -14.98
N GLU A 840 -12.49 -11.43 -14.72
CA GLU A 840 -13.08 -11.67 -13.39
C GLU A 840 -12.92 -13.13 -12.94
N ASN A 841 -13.10 -14.09 -13.84
CA ASN A 841 -12.84 -15.52 -13.65
C ASN A 841 -11.36 -15.94 -13.90
N GLY A 842 -10.44 -14.98 -13.91
CA GLY A 842 -8.99 -15.18 -14.07
C GLY A 842 -8.24 -15.47 -12.77
N PHE A 843 -7.01 -15.93 -12.90
CA PHE A 843 -6.18 -16.44 -11.79
C PHE A 843 -4.79 -15.82 -11.78
N ASN A 844 -4.17 -15.79 -10.61
CA ASN A 844 -2.81 -15.26 -10.46
C ASN A 844 -1.77 -16.32 -10.82
N VAL A 845 -0.63 -15.87 -11.33
CA VAL A 845 0.53 -16.69 -11.68
C VAL A 845 1.67 -16.30 -10.72
N PRO A 846 2.12 -17.21 -9.85
CA PRO A 846 3.25 -16.93 -8.97
C PRO A 846 4.56 -17.01 -9.74
N ARG A 847 5.57 -16.28 -9.26
CA ARG A 847 6.90 -16.27 -9.86
C ARG A 847 7.99 -16.21 -8.79
N VAL A 848 9.05 -16.98 -9.03
CA VAL A 848 10.32 -16.85 -8.32
C VAL A 848 11.39 -16.35 -9.31
N LYS A 849 12.22 -15.41 -8.89
CA LYS A 849 13.38 -14.89 -9.63
C LYS A 849 14.63 -15.10 -8.78
N ALA A 850 15.78 -15.36 -9.38
CA ALA A 850 17.06 -15.20 -8.68
C ALA A 850 17.37 -13.70 -8.57
N CYS A 851 17.87 -13.24 -7.43
CA CYS A 851 18.20 -11.84 -7.15
C CYS A 851 19.59 -11.67 -6.49
N PRO A 852 20.67 -12.23 -7.08
CA PRO A 852 22.01 -12.22 -6.48
C PRO A 852 22.57 -10.83 -6.18
N GLU A 853 22.04 -9.79 -6.82
CA GLU A 853 22.35 -8.39 -6.53
C GLU A 853 22.08 -7.98 -5.08
N VAL A 854 21.11 -8.59 -4.38
CA VAL A 854 20.82 -8.24 -2.98
C VAL A 854 21.97 -8.61 -2.06
N GLY A 855 22.68 -9.70 -2.36
CA GLY A 855 23.85 -10.17 -1.61
C GLY A 855 24.97 -9.13 -1.52
N ARG A 856 25.13 -8.30 -2.55
CA ARG A 856 26.09 -7.18 -2.55
C ARG A 856 25.74 -6.13 -1.50
N TYR A 857 24.46 -5.79 -1.35
CA TYR A 857 24.02 -4.77 -0.40
C TYR A 857 23.95 -5.30 1.04
N LEU A 858 23.58 -6.57 1.22
CA LEU A 858 23.61 -7.25 2.52
C LEU A 858 25.02 -7.44 3.10
N SER A 859 26.06 -7.23 2.28
CA SER A 859 27.47 -7.32 2.67
C SER A 859 28.09 -5.96 3.06
N LEU A 860 27.33 -4.86 3.00
CA LEU A 860 27.80 -3.50 3.33
C LEU A 860 27.69 -3.21 4.84
N SER A 861 28.48 -2.26 5.33
CA SER A 861 28.26 -1.66 6.67
C SER A 861 27.05 -0.70 6.67
N GLU A 862 26.55 -0.34 7.86
CA GLU A 862 25.51 0.69 8.00
C GLU A 862 25.99 2.04 7.45
N GLU A 863 27.25 2.40 7.68
CA GLU A 863 27.86 3.64 7.19
C GLU A 863 28.11 3.65 5.69
N GLU A 864 28.36 2.49 5.06
CA GLU A 864 28.42 2.35 3.60
C GLU A 864 27.02 2.45 2.99
N LEU A 865 26.06 1.68 3.51
CA LEU A 865 24.69 1.70 3.01
C LEU A 865 24.03 3.08 3.17
N SER A 866 24.35 3.83 4.24
CA SER A 866 23.86 5.21 4.45
C SER A 866 24.25 6.20 3.35
N ARG A 867 25.25 5.86 2.52
CA ARG A 867 25.75 6.69 1.39
C ARG A 867 25.17 6.26 0.04
N VAL A 868 24.44 5.15 -0.02
CA VAL A 868 23.78 4.69 -1.24
C VAL A 868 22.56 5.60 -1.50
N ASP A 869 22.38 6.02 -2.75
CA ASP A 869 21.17 6.72 -3.16
C ASP A 869 20.02 5.72 -3.25
N ALA A 870 18.96 5.92 -2.48
CA ALA A 870 17.76 5.09 -2.50
C ALA A 870 17.12 5.01 -3.90
N ALA A 871 17.26 6.05 -4.72
CA ALA A 871 16.76 6.06 -6.10
C ALA A 871 17.63 5.24 -7.08
N SER A 872 18.84 4.83 -6.66
CA SER A 872 19.74 3.96 -7.44
C SER A 872 19.56 2.46 -7.14
N LEU A 873 18.78 2.10 -6.11
CA LEU A 873 18.52 0.71 -5.74
C LEU A 873 17.61 0.05 -6.78
N GLN A 874 18.07 -1.07 -7.36
CA GLN A 874 17.21 -1.94 -8.18
C GLN A 874 16.07 -2.51 -7.33
N GLU A 875 14.92 -2.78 -7.96
CA GLU A 875 13.68 -3.16 -7.27
C GLU A 875 13.85 -4.25 -6.19
N PRO A 876 14.56 -5.38 -6.42
CA PRO A 876 14.71 -6.41 -5.38
C PRO A 876 15.52 -5.92 -4.19
N ALA A 877 16.62 -5.18 -4.41
CA ALA A 877 17.40 -4.59 -3.33
C ALA A 877 16.64 -3.48 -2.59
N ARG A 878 15.87 -2.64 -3.32
CA ARG A 878 14.99 -1.62 -2.73
C ARG A 878 13.93 -2.27 -1.84
N ARG A 879 13.23 -3.29 -2.31
CA ARG A 879 12.20 -3.98 -1.53
C ARG A 879 12.79 -4.74 -0.35
N LEU A 880 13.95 -5.38 -0.48
CA LEU A 880 14.59 -6.01 0.68
C LEU A 880 14.95 -5.00 1.78
N LEU A 881 15.61 -3.90 1.43
CA LEU A 881 16.16 -2.94 2.41
C LEU A 881 15.11 -1.96 2.93
N CYS A 882 14.28 -1.42 2.05
CA CYS A 882 13.25 -0.41 2.38
C CYS A 882 11.90 -1.04 2.72
N ASP A 883 11.61 -2.27 2.30
CA ASP A 883 10.34 -2.98 2.54
C ASP A 883 10.46 -4.24 3.42
N SER A 884 11.60 -4.49 4.08
CA SER A 884 11.72 -5.49 5.16
C SER A 884 10.59 -5.36 6.20
N TYR A 885 9.87 -6.45 6.48
CA TYR A 885 8.80 -6.50 7.48
C TYR A 885 9.08 -7.54 8.58
N MET A 886 9.52 -8.74 8.20
CA MET A 886 9.91 -9.79 9.14
C MET A 886 11.20 -10.46 8.65
N CYS A 887 12.21 -10.55 9.51
CA CYS A 887 13.45 -11.27 9.25
C CYS A 887 13.44 -12.60 10.01
N LEU A 888 13.77 -13.69 9.33
CA LEU A 888 13.72 -15.05 9.83
C LEU A 888 15.14 -15.61 9.96
N TYR A 889 15.50 -15.98 11.18
CA TYR A 889 16.83 -16.46 11.55
C TYR A 889 16.77 -17.90 12.06
N HIS A 890 17.79 -18.71 11.79
CA HIS A 890 17.92 -20.05 12.34
C HIS A 890 19.30 -20.30 12.96
N SER A 891 19.37 -21.23 13.91
CA SER A 891 20.65 -21.78 14.37
C SER A 891 21.10 -22.90 13.42
N PRO A 892 22.27 -22.76 12.75
CA PRO A 892 22.81 -23.83 11.91
C PRO A 892 23.13 -25.11 12.71
N GLU A 893 23.46 -24.97 13.99
CA GLU A 893 23.82 -26.08 14.88
C GLU A 893 22.61 -26.93 15.29
N LEU A 894 21.40 -26.34 15.27
CA LEU A 894 20.13 -26.93 15.69
C LEU A 894 19.18 -27.22 14.50
N SER A 895 19.69 -27.21 13.27
CA SER A 895 18.89 -27.53 12.08
C SER A 895 18.58 -29.03 12.01
N LEU A 896 17.36 -29.39 11.59
CA LEU A 896 16.84 -30.77 11.64
C LEU A 896 17.53 -31.76 10.70
N TYR A 897 18.17 -31.24 9.65
CA TYR A 897 18.96 -32.00 8.67
C TYR A 897 20.38 -31.44 8.64
N LYS A 898 21.36 -32.28 8.28
CA LYS A 898 22.81 -32.00 8.27
C LYS A 898 23.45 -32.59 7.02
#